data_AF-A0A965QV62-F1
#
_entry.id   AF-A0A965QV62-F1
#
_cell.length_a   1.000
_cell.length_b   1.000
_cell.length_c   1.000
_cell.angle_alpha   90.00
_cell.angle_beta   90.00
_cell.angle_gamma   90.00
#
_symmetry.space_group_name_H-M   'P 1'
#
loop_
_entity.id
_entity.type
_entity.pdbx_description
1 polymer ?
#
loop_
_entity_poly.entity_id
_entity_poly.type
_entity_poly.pdbx_seq_one_letter_code
_entity_poly.pdbx_strand_id
1 'polypeptide(L)'
;MAELLGMEIGEARELFADAPDIARKLQTLCDVGLDYLHLGQPSPTLSGGEAQRVKLSRELAKRSTGRTLYILDEPTTGLHMADVRQLLGVLERLVDAGNTVLVVEHNLDVVKRSDWVIDLGPEGGAGGGRIVAQGTPEQVARVKASHTGRALAPLMAAAHKPRPPAVRRRKVIDPAVAAARMVDTAGKTSRDPGPPCITVRGAALHNLKQVDADIPRGGMTVCCGPSGSGKTSLAFDTLYAEGQRRYVESLSPYARQFVGQVPKPLFERIEGLSPAVAIEQRSGNSTPRSTVGTLTEMYDHFRVLAARLGTMHCPDCGTPVGAQSVDQTVARLLEQPAGARLLLLAPVELRVGQTPEALFASLRAAGHVRVRIDGRTVRLDEKPVLDRKRKSRIEIVVDRVTADPAARSRLAQSVEAAFDAGAGTMLVARAIDGAEEPDWPVEVHSRRLACPSCGRGFKPLEPREFSFNSPLGWCPSCDGLGTRTGVDRTALVRDATRSLGAGALDLWPALDGPDGGRIGRAMLEAVCAATGLPIDVPLADLSGLQQRVLFEGTGEKWIEVRRPRGVPGTGPWFAFQFKGLEAACEEAARLVVGLRGKVDAVMGEVPCSECGGSRLGDVASAVTLWGRPLDVWCRMPLGRLQEELRAVSLADAEKRIAGDLLRELTSRVAFLVDVGLDYLDLARPAASLSGGELQRIRLAAQVGSGLTGVL
;
A
#
# COMPACT_ATOMS: atom_id res chain seq x y z
N MET A 1 29.19 32.10 -15.77
CA MET A 1 28.77 30.97 -14.88
C MET A 1 27.95 31.46 -13.70
N ALA A 2 28.45 32.43 -12.91
CA ALA A 2 27.67 33.03 -11.81
C ALA A 2 26.37 33.70 -12.30
N GLU A 3 26.41 34.46 -13.39
CA GLU A 3 25.20 35.02 -14.04
C GLU A 3 24.21 33.95 -14.52
N LEU A 4 24.72 32.81 -15.03
CA LEU A 4 23.88 31.71 -15.51
C LEU A 4 23.13 31.01 -14.37
N LEU A 5 23.80 30.83 -13.23
CA LEU A 5 23.22 30.24 -12.03
C LEU A 5 22.27 31.21 -11.32
N GLY A 6 22.42 32.51 -11.54
CA GLY A 6 21.54 33.56 -11.04
C GLY A 6 20.34 33.88 -11.93
N MET A 7 20.19 33.24 -13.09
CA MET A 7 19.02 33.43 -13.96
C MET A 7 17.85 32.55 -13.54
N GLU A 8 16.64 33.06 -13.74
CA GLU A 8 15.42 32.27 -13.61
C GLU A 8 15.35 31.20 -14.70
N ILE A 9 14.75 30.06 -14.38
CA ILE A 9 14.64 28.91 -15.30
C ILE A 9 13.88 29.30 -16.57
N GLY A 10 12.88 30.18 -16.48
CA GLY A 10 12.15 30.73 -17.64
C GLY A 10 13.04 31.54 -18.58
N GLU A 11 13.86 32.44 -18.02
CA GLU A 11 14.82 33.24 -18.79
C GLU A 11 15.91 32.37 -19.42
N ALA A 12 16.42 31.39 -18.66
CA ALA A 12 17.41 30.45 -19.17
C ALA A 12 16.84 29.55 -20.27
N ARG A 13 15.54 29.21 -20.23
CA ARG A 13 14.88 28.46 -21.31
C ARG A 13 14.91 29.25 -22.61
N GLU A 14 14.70 30.57 -22.56
CA GLU A 14 14.80 31.46 -23.72
C GLU A 14 16.22 31.60 -24.22
N LEU A 15 17.18 31.80 -23.32
CA LEU A 15 18.59 31.89 -23.65
C LEU A 15 19.12 30.61 -24.33
N PHE A 16 18.65 29.44 -23.89
CA PHE A 16 19.04 28.15 -24.44
C PHE A 16 18.08 27.62 -25.51
N ALA A 17 17.21 28.45 -26.10
CA ALA A 17 16.24 28.02 -27.11
C ALA A 17 16.88 27.27 -28.30
N ASP A 18 18.10 27.68 -28.68
CA ASP A 18 18.88 27.07 -29.77
C ASP A 18 19.71 25.85 -29.33
N ALA A 19 19.63 25.44 -28.06
CA ALA A 19 20.27 24.26 -27.48
C ALA A 19 19.20 23.21 -27.06
N PRO A 20 18.75 22.32 -27.98
CA PRO A 20 17.50 21.57 -27.83
C PRO A 20 17.45 20.64 -26.60
N ASP A 21 18.59 20.10 -26.20
CA ASP A 21 18.68 19.20 -25.04
C ASP A 21 18.60 19.92 -23.70
N ILE A 22 19.04 21.18 -23.64
CA ILE A 22 18.98 22.02 -22.45
C ILE A 22 17.61 22.69 -22.38
N ALA A 23 17.16 23.32 -23.47
CA ALA A 23 15.83 23.94 -23.58
C ALA A 23 14.71 22.96 -23.20
N ARG A 24 14.79 21.70 -23.64
CA ARG A 24 13.79 20.68 -23.29
C ARG A 24 13.71 20.40 -21.79
N LYS A 25 14.85 20.32 -21.10
CA LYS A 25 14.89 20.07 -19.65
C LYS A 25 14.39 21.27 -18.86
N LEU A 26 14.75 22.48 -19.30
CA LEU A 26 14.27 23.73 -18.74
C LEU A 26 12.76 23.91 -19.00
N GLN A 27 12.28 23.53 -20.18
CA GLN A 27 10.86 23.53 -20.52
C GLN A 27 10.07 22.61 -19.61
N THR A 28 10.56 21.40 -19.29
CA THR A 28 9.87 20.50 -18.35
C THR A 28 9.81 21.09 -16.93
N LEU A 29 10.77 21.92 -16.52
CA LEU A 29 10.72 22.67 -15.27
C LEU A 29 9.70 23.81 -15.33
N CYS A 30 9.61 24.52 -16.46
CA CYS A 30 8.55 25.52 -16.70
C CYS A 30 7.14 24.88 -16.73
N ASP A 31 7.00 23.70 -17.34
CA ASP A 31 5.72 22.99 -17.48
C ASP A 31 5.13 22.54 -16.13
N VAL A 32 5.99 22.33 -15.12
CA VAL A 32 5.57 22.06 -13.73
C VAL A 32 5.46 23.35 -12.88
N GLY A 33 5.56 24.52 -13.50
CA GLY A 33 5.41 25.84 -12.86
C GLY A 33 6.57 26.21 -11.92
N LEU A 34 7.81 25.94 -12.35
CA LEU A 34 9.05 26.31 -11.65
C LEU A 34 9.90 27.31 -12.44
N ASP A 35 9.27 28.04 -13.35
CA ASP A 35 9.89 29.04 -14.23
C ASP A 35 10.54 30.20 -13.46
N TYR A 36 10.05 30.54 -12.27
CA TYR A 36 10.56 31.60 -11.40
C TYR A 36 11.77 31.20 -10.53
N LEU A 37 12.11 29.91 -10.44
CA LEU A 37 13.26 29.48 -9.63
C LEU A 37 14.57 29.78 -10.35
N HIS A 38 15.63 30.07 -9.58
CA HIS A 38 16.95 30.32 -10.15
C HIS A 38 17.68 28.99 -10.42
N LEU A 39 18.42 28.91 -11.53
CA LEU A 39 19.14 27.68 -11.95
C LEU A 39 20.14 27.17 -10.91
N GLY A 40 20.76 28.08 -10.16
CA GLY A 40 21.72 27.78 -9.09
C GLY A 40 21.11 27.74 -7.69
N GLN A 41 19.78 27.76 -7.56
CA GLN A 41 19.12 27.80 -6.26
C GLN A 41 19.44 26.54 -5.43
N PRO A 42 20.01 26.68 -4.22
CA PRO A 42 20.38 25.53 -3.41
C PRO A 42 19.16 24.69 -3.02
N SER A 43 19.23 23.36 -3.22
CA SER A 43 18.13 22.42 -2.93
C SER A 43 17.47 22.56 -1.54
N PRO A 44 18.18 22.92 -0.45
CA PRO A 44 17.56 23.11 0.87
C PRO A 44 16.62 24.33 0.98
N THR A 45 16.70 25.28 0.05
CA THR A 45 15.84 26.49 0.06
C THR A 45 14.55 26.30 -0.72
N LEU A 46 14.38 25.15 -1.38
CA LEU A 46 13.14 24.80 -2.08
C LEU A 46 12.08 24.38 -1.06
N SER A 47 10.87 24.91 -1.18
CA SER A 47 9.71 24.40 -0.46
C SER A 47 9.45 22.94 -0.81
N GLY A 48 8.75 22.21 0.07
CA GLY A 48 8.42 20.80 -0.19
C GLY A 48 7.68 20.58 -1.51
N GLY A 49 6.82 21.53 -1.91
CA GLY A 49 6.12 21.50 -3.20
C GLY A 49 7.02 21.82 -4.40
N GLU A 50 8.02 22.69 -4.25
CA GLU A 50 9.02 22.95 -5.30
C GLU A 50 9.98 21.77 -5.46
N ALA A 51 10.49 21.22 -4.36
CA ALA A 51 11.36 20.05 -4.38
C ALA A 51 10.65 18.82 -4.99
N GLN A 52 9.35 18.66 -4.73
CA GLN A 52 8.55 17.60 -5.34
C GLN A 52 8.34 17.85 -6.84
N ARG A 53 8.09 19.10 -7.26
CA ARG A 53 7.96 19.46 -8.69
C ARG A 53 9.29 19.36 -9.44
N VAL A 54 10.44 19.61 -8.82
CA VAL A 54 11.77 19.35 -9.40
C VAL A 54 12.00 17.85 -9.58
N LYS A 55 11.56 17.01 -8.62
CA LYS A 55 11.60 15.55 -8.77
C LYS A 55 10.66 15.08 -9.88
N LEU A 56 9.45 15.65 -9.93
CA LEU A 56 8.46 15.35 -10.96
C LEU A 56 8.95 15.78 -12.35
N SER A 57 9.55 16.96 -12.50
CA SER A 57 10.10 17.42 -13.79
C SER A 57 11.25 16.54 -14.26
N ARG A 58 12.07 16.03 -13.33
CA ARG A 58 13.12 15.03 -13.65
C ARG A 58 12.52 13.73 -14.17
N GLU A 59 11.41 13.27 -13.60
CA GLU A 59 10.71 12.06 -14.05
C GLU A 59 9.94 12.30 -15.36
N LEU A 60 9.27 13.45 -15.53
CA LEU A 60 8.59 13.84 -16.78
C LEU A 60 9.58 14.11 -17.93
N ALA A 61 10.80 14.53 -17.60
CA ALA A 61 11.90 14.64 -18.56
C ALA A 61 12.40 13.26 -19.01
N LYS A 62 12.13 12.18 -18.23
CA LYS A 62 12.30 10.81 -18.71
C LYS A 62 11.09 10.46 -19.57
N ARG A 63 11.33 10.34 -20.86
CA ARG A 63 10.33 9.79 -21.77
C ARG A 63 10.12 8.32 -21.45
N SER A 64 8.86 7.87 -21.32
CA SER A 64 8.51 6.50 -21.71
C SER A 64 8.93 6.35 -23.18
N THR A 65 9.89 5.46 -23.43
CA THR A 65 10.59 5.48 -24.72
C THR A 65 9.83 4.74 -25.82
N GLY A 66 8.73 4.05 -25.49
CA GLY A 66 8.07 3.12 -26.42
C GLY A 66 9.07 2.10 -26.99
N ARG A 67 10.07 1.72 -26.19
CA ARG A 67 11.19 0.85 -26.59
C ARG A 67 11.60 -0.07 -25.43
N THR A 68 10.67 -0.46 -24.55
CA THR A 68 10.95 -1.43 -23.48
C THR A 68 10.75 -2.85 -24.03
N LEU A 69 11.56 -3.80 -23.55
CA LEU A 69 11.36 -5.23 -23.77
C LEU A 69 10.67 -5.83 -22.53
N TYR A 70 9.42 -6.24 -22.67
CA TYR A 70 8.71 -6.99 -21.62
C TYR A 70 8.91 -8.49 -21.85
N ILE A 71 9.32 -9.22 -20.81
CA ILE A 71 9.55 -10.67 -20.86
C ILE A 71 8.62 -11.33 -19.84
N LEU A 72 7.71 -12.20 -20.29
CA LEU A 72 6.70 -12.83 -19.45
C LEU A 72 6.88 -14.35 -19.43
N ASP A 73 6.78 -14.96 -18.25
CA ASP A 73 6.89 -16.42 -18.06
C ASP A 73 5.51 -17.03 -17.85
N GLU A 74 5.08 -17.89 -18.79
CA GLU A 74 3.83 -18.65 -18.76
C GLU A 74 2.61 -17.86 -18.23
N PRO A 75 2.28 -16.68 -18.79
CA PRO A 75 1.30 -15.77 -18.21
C PRO A 75 -0.16 -16.26 -18.21
N THR A 76 -0.39 -17.40 -18.84
CA THR A 76 -1.68 -18.07 -19.02
C THR A 76 -1.87 -19.28 -18.12
N THR A 77 -0.84 -19.71 -17.37
CA THR A 77 -0.94 -20.88 -16.48
C THR A 77 -1.99 -20.63 -15.39
N GLY A 78 -2.97 -21.54 -15.30
CA GLY A 78 -4.07 -21.45 -14.32
C GLY A 78 -5.20 -20.48 -14.69
N LEU A 79 -5.17 -19.84 -15.86
CA LEU A 79 -6.23 -18.93 -16.30
C LEU A 79 -7.36 -19.66 -17.03
N HIS A 80 -8.59 -19.16 -16.85
CA HIS A 80 -9.73 -19.56 -17.66
C HIS A 80 -9.63 -18.94 -19.07
N MET A 81 -10.24 -19.57 -20.08
CA MET A 81 -10.14 -19.12 -21.49
C MET A 81 -10.65 -17.69 -21.72
N ALA A 82 -11.58 -17.22 -20.89
CA ALA A 82 -12.05 -15.83 -20.95
C ALA A 82 -10.95 -14.83 -20.55
N ASP A 83 -10.17 -15.15 -19.52
CA ASP A 83 -9.12 -14.29 -18.95
C ASP A 83 -7.89 -14.27 -19.84
N VAL A 84 -7.60 -15.39 -20.54
CA VAL A 84 -6.55 -15.45 -21.56
C VAL A 84 -6.79 -14.39 -22.65
N ARG A 85 -8.05 -14.17 -23.06
CA ARG A 85 -8.39 -13.15 -24.07
C ARG A 85 -8.18 -11.72 -23.54
N GLN A 86 -8.47 -11.48 -22.27
CA GLN A 86 -8.25 -10.18 -21.63
C GLN A 86 -6.75 -9.86 -21.54
N LEU A 87 -5.95 -10.84 -21.08
CA LEU A 87 -4.50 -10.74 -21.04
C LEU A 87 -3.91 -10.43 -22.42
N LEU A 88 -4.35 -11.13 -23.46
CA LEU A 88 -3.91 -10.88 -24.83
C LEU A 88 -4.20 -9.44 -25.27
N GLY A 89 -5.38 -8.90 -24.94
CA GLY A 89 -5.70 -7.50 -25.21
C GLY A 89 -4.75 -6.52 -24.51
N VAL A 90 -4.27 -6.85 -23.31
CA VAL A 90 -3.28 -6.04 -22.58
C VAL A 90 -1.90 -6.11 -23.24
N LEU A 91 -1.47 -7.29 -23.66
CA LEU A 91 -0.21 -7.47 -24.39
C LEU A 91 -0.22 -6.73 -25.74
N GLU A 92 -1.34 -6.77 -26.45
CA GLU A 92 -1.54 -6.00 -27.69
C GLU A 92 -1.42 -4.49 -27.43
N ARG A 93 -2.03 -3.97 -26.36
CA ARG A 93 -1.87 -2.55 -25.97
C ARG A 93 -0.41 -2.17 -25.65
N LEU A 94 0.35 -3.06 -25.03
CA LEU A 94 1.78 -2.84 -24.77
C LEU A 94 2.56 -2.71 -26.09
N VAL A 95 2.26 -3.56 -27.06
CA VAL A 95 2.84 -3.53 -28.41
C VAL A 95 2.43 -2.27 -29.16
N ASP A 96 1.15 -1.87 -29.12
CA ASP A 96 0.63 -0.66 -29.75
C ASP A 96 1.27 0.62 -29.20
N ALA A 97 1.69 0.61 -27.93
CA ALA A 97 2.48 1.67 -27.31
C ALA A 97 3.96 1.71 -27.75
N GLY A 98 4.36 0.83 -28.68
CA GLY A 98 5.70 0.73 -29.26
C GLY A 98 6.63 -0.28 -28.59
N ASN A 99 6.20 -0.94 -27.51
CA ASN A 99 7.04 -1.87 -26.77
C ASN A 99 7.20 -3.20 -27.49
N THR A 100 8.24 -3.96 -27.12
CA THR A 100 8.46 -5.33 -27.59
C THR A 100 8.06 -6.28 -26.48
N VAL A 101 7.27 -7.31 -26.81
CA VAL A 101 6.78 -8.29 -25.84
C VAL A 101 7.34 -9.66 -26.22
N LEU A 102 8.05 -10.30 -25.30
CA LEU A 102 8.53 -11.67 -25.39
C LEU A 102 7.79 -12.53 -24.37
N VAL A 103 7.09 -13.55 -24.81
CA VAL A 103 6.30 -14.42 -23.94
C VAL A 103 6.85 -15.84 -24.02
N VAL A 104 7.19 -16.44 -22.89
CA VAL A 104 7.43 -17.88 -22.80
C VAL A 104 6.07 -18.55 -22.63
N GLU A 105 5.62 -19.33 -23.63
CA GLU A 105 4.36 -20.05 -23.53
C GLU A 105 4.24 -21.32 -24.39
N HIS A 106 3.28 -22.19 -24.03
CA HIS A 106 2.82 -23.37 -24.71
C HIS A 106 1.32 -23.33 -25.10
N ASN A 107 0.50 -22.40 -24.59
CA ASN A 107 -0.90 -22.24 -25.00
C ASN A 107 -0.99 -21.77 -26.46
N LEU A 108 -1.69 -22.57 -27.25
CA LEU A 108 -1.83 -22.36 -28.69
C LEU A 108 -2.60 -21.08 -29.05
N ASP A 109 -3.49 -20.57 -28.19
CA ASP A 109 -4.18 -19.29 -28.44
C ASP A 109 -3.23 -18.09 -28.36
N VAL A 110 -2.21 -18.15 -27.51
CA VAL A 110 -1.16 -17.12 -27.40
C VAL A 110 -0.22 -17.23 -28.60
N VAL A 111 0.26 -18.44 -28.90
CA VAL A 111 1.15 -18.71 -30.05
C VAL A 111 0.49 -18.27 -31.35
N LYS A 112 -0.80 -18.60 -31.54
CA LYS A 112 -1.58 -18.23 -32.73
C LYS A 112 -1.71 -16.72 -32.95
N ARG A 113 -1.74 -15.92 -31.87
CA ARG A 113 -1.93 -14.46 -31.95
C ARG A 113 -0.63 -13.67 -31.97
N SER A 114 0.51 -14.34 -31.84
CA SER A 114 1.83 -13.72 -31.88
C SER A 114 2.22 -13.25 -33.27
N ASP A 115 3.08 -12.23 -33.34
CA ASP A 115 3.68 -11.76 -34.59
C ASP A 115 4.85 -12.66 -35.01
N TRP A 116 5.50 -13.30 -34.03
CA TRP A 116 6.68 -14.13 -34.24
C TRP A 116 6.74 -15.27 -33.22
N VAL A 117 7.27 -16.41 -33.64
CA VAL A 117 7.41 -17.62 -32.83
C VAL A 117 8.87 -18.10 -32.88
N ILE A 118 9.41 -18.45 -31.71
CA ILE A 118 10.70 -19.12 -31.55
C ILE A 118 10.41 -20.48 -30.90
N ASP A 119 10.54 -21.56 -31.66
CA ASP A 119 10.30 -22.91 -31.17
C ASP A 119 11.60 -23.60 -30.77
N LEU A 120 11.75 -23.87 -29.47
CA LEU A 120 12.92 -24.49 -28.85
C LEU A 120 12.69 -25.98 -28.61
N GLY A 121 13.65 -26.81 -29.01
CA GLY A 121 13.56 -28.27 -28.90
C GLY A 121 14.78 -28.96 -29.51
N PRO A 122 14.63 -30.13 -30.14
CA PRO A 122 13.38 -30.89 -30.34
C PRO A 122 12.79 -31.48 -29.05
N GLU A 123 13.64 -31.73 -28.04
CA GLU A 123 13.26 -32.32 -26.75
C GLU A 123 13.57 -31.39 -25.56
N GLY A 124 13.30 -31.83 -24.34
CA GLY A 124 13.73 -31.17 -23.10
C GLY A 124 15.13 -31.59 -22.61
N GLY A 125 15.69 -30.83 -21.65
CA GLY A 125 16.94 -31.17 -20.96
C GLY A 125 18.14 -31.23 -21.91
N ALA A 126 18.94 -32.29 -21.82
CA ALA A 126 20.12 -32.49 -22.68
C ALA A 126 19.75 -32.61 -24.18
N GLY A 127 18.52 -33.04 -24.49
CA GLY A 127 17.99 -33.13 -25.85
C GLY A 127 17.54 -31.79 -26.44
N GLY A 128 17.36 -30.77 -25.61
CA GLY A 128 16.92 -29.44 -26.01
C GLY A 128 18.03 -28.50 -26.46
N GLY A 129 17.75 -27.20 -26.39
CA GLY A 129 18.72 -26.14 -26.62
C GLY A 129 18.98 -25.80 -28.09
N ARG A 130 18.10 -26.18 -29.02
CA ARG A 130 18.17 -25.79 -30.43
C ARG A 130 16.87 -25.12 -30.85
N ILE A 131 16.95 -24.17 -31.78
CA ILE A 131 15.77 -23.65 -32.46
C ILE A 131 15.37 -24.65 -33.54
N VAL A 132 14.16 -25.18 -33.44
CA VAL A 132 13.57 -26.13 -34.41
C VAL A 132 12.87 -25.36 -35.53
N ALA A 133 12.24 -24.25 -35.18
CA ALA A 133 11.58 -23.35 -36.12
C ALA A 133 11.57 -21.92 -35.57
N GLN A 134 11.67 -20.94 -36.46
CA GLN A 134 11.48 -19.53 -36.15
C GLN A 134 10.76 -18.86 -37.32
N GLY A 135 9.75 -18.04 -37.05
CA GLY A 135 8.94 -17.40 -38.09
C GLY A 135 7.60 -16.89 -37.57
N THR A 136 6.71 -16.48 -38.48
CA THR A 136 5.31 -16.24 -38.13
C THR A 136 4.62 -17.54 -37.73
N PRO A 137 3.52 -17.51 -36.96
CA PRO A 137 2.77 -18.71 -36.59
C PRO A 137 2.43 -19.60 -37.80
N GLU A 138 2.07 -19.02 -38.94
CA GLU A 138 1.75 -19.76 -40.17
C GLU A 138 2.97 -20.44 -40.80
N GLN A 139 4.16 -19.83 -40.66
CA GLN A 139 5.41 -20.43 -41.11
C GLN A 139 5.81 -21.61 -40.23
N VAL A 140 5.71 -21.44 -38.90
CA VAL A 140 6.03 -22.50 -37.93
C VAL A 140 5.07 -23.68 -38.07
N ALA A 141 3.78 -23.44 -38.32
CA ALA A 141 2.79 -24.49 -38.59
C ALA A 141 3.14 -25.41 -39.77
N ARG A 142 3.98 -24.97 -40.71
CA ARG A 142 4.44 -25.78 -41.86
C ARG A 142 5.66 -26.65 -41.55
N VAL A 143 6.34 -26.40 -40.43
CA VAL A 143 7.57 -27.12 -40.07
C VAL A 143 7.22 -28.44 -39.40
N LYS A 144 7.35 -29.54 -40.13
CA LYS A 144 7.03 -30.90 -39.62
C LYS A 144 7.91 -31.33 -38.44
N ALA A 145 9.11 -30.78 -38.30
CA ALA A 145 10.00 -31.10 -37.17
C ALA A 145 9.57 -30.45 -35.85
N SER A 146 8.76 -29.38 -35.91
CA SER A 146 8.29 -28.62 -34.76
C SER A 146 7.07 -29.29 -34.13
N HIS A 147 7.16 -29.65 -32.84
CA HIS A 147 5.99 -30.12 -32.08
C HIS A 147 4.91 -29.05 -32.01
N THR A 148 5.31 -27.79 -31.78
CA THR A 148 4.41 -26.64 -31.78
C THR A 148 3.76 -26.45 -33.14
N GLY A 149 4.51 -26.57 -34.23
CA GLY A 149 4.00 -26.45 -35.60
C GLY A 149 2.94 -27.50 -35.92
N ARG A 150 3.15 -28.76 -35.52
CA ARG A 150 2.16 -29.84 -35.66
C ARG A 150 0.86 -29.54 -34.91
N ALA A 151 0.95 -29.00 -33.69
CA ALA A 151 -0.21 -28.64 -32.88
C ALA A 151 -0.95 -27.41 -33.42
N LEU A 152 -0.23 -26.47 -34.03
CA LEU A 152 -0.78 -25.23 -34.59
C LEU A 152 -1.47 -25.44 -35.95
N ALA A 153 -0.98 -26.37 -36.77
CA ALA A 153 -1.51 -26.69 -38.10
C ALA A 153 -3.05 -26.85 -38.18
N PRO A 154 -3.72 -27.65 -37.32
CA PRO A 154 -5.18 -27.79 -37.36
C PRO A 154 -5.92 -26.48 -37.01
N LEU A 155 -5.39 -25.69 -36.08
CA LEU A 155 -5.98 -24.41 -35.65
C LEU A 155 -5.85 -23.31 -36.72
N MET A 156 -4.86 -23.42 -37.60
CA MET A 156 -4.65 -22.55 -38.76
C MET A 156 -5.54 -22.96 -39.93
N ALA A 157 -5.73 -24.27 -40.15
CA ALA A 157 -6.62 -24.78 -41.19
C ALA A 157 -8.09 -24.37 -40.96
N ALA A 158 -8.53 -24.30 -39.69
CA ALA A 158 -9.87 -23.85 -39.31
C ALA A 158 -10.07 -22.33 -39.40
N ALA A 159 -8.99 -21.53 -39.46
CA ALA A 159 -9.04 -20.07 -39.48
C ALA A 159 -8.87 -19.53 -40.92
N HIS A 160 -9.85 -19.76 -41.79
CA HIS A 160 -9.81 -19.32 -43.19
C HIS A 160 -10.16 -17.83 -43.37
N LYS A 161 -9.47 -16.94 -42.64
CA LYS A 161 -9.29 -15.53 -43.01
C LYS A 161 -7.89 -15.10 -42.60
N PRO A 162 -6.94 -14.91 -43.54
CA PRO A 162 -5.62 -14.39 -43.20
C PRO A 162 -5.76 -12.98 -42.62
N ARG A 163 -5.22 -12.75 -41.42
CA ARG A 163 -4.94 -11.40 -40.93
C ARG A 163 -3.82 -10.85 -41.82
N PRO A 164 -3.94 -9.64 -42.41
CA PRO A 164 -2.83 -9.06 -43.14
C PRO A 164 -1.64 -8.91 -42.18
N PRO A 165 -0.41 -9.22 -42.61
CA PRO A 165 0.75 -9.15 -41.75
C PRO A 165 0.87 -7.74 -41.19
N ALA A 166 0.94 -7.61 -39.88
CA ALA A 166 1.21 -6.36 -39.18
C ALA A 166 2.70 -5.97 -39.31
N VAL A 167 3.25 -6.07 -40.51
CA VAL A 167 4.44 -5.31 -40.89
C VAL A 167 3.91 -4.21 -41.78
N ARG A 168 3.81 -2.99 -41.24
CA ARG A 168 3.65 -1.79 -42.07
C ARG A 168 4.82 -1.74 -43.05
N ARG A 169 4.64 -2.30 -44.25
CA ARG A 169 5.53 -2.12 -45.39
C ARG A 169 5.58 -0.62 -45.68
N ARG A 170 6.65 0.06 -45.26
CA ARG A 170 7.04 1.31 -45.92
C ARG A 170 7.32 0.95 -47.38
N LYS A 171 6.62 1.59 -48.32
CA LYS A 171 6.83 1.42 -49.76
C LYS A 171 8.33 1.59 -50.06
N VAL A 172 8.92 0.65 -50.78
CA VAL A 172 10.26 0.81 -51.38
C VAL A 172 10.14 1.96 -52.39
N ILE A 173 10.76 3.09 -52.07
CA ILE A 173 10.89 4.22 -52.99
C ILE A 173 12.20 4.03 -53.74
N ASP A 174 12.17 4.28 -55.04
CA ASP A 174 13.33 4.30 -55.92
C ASP A 174 14.49 5.12 -55.29
N PRO A 175 15.71 4.57 -55.15
CA PRO A 175 16.83 5.22 -54.47
C PRO A 175 17.17 6.63 -55.01
N ALA A 176 16.94 6.86 -56.32
CA ALA A 176 17.18 8.16 -56.95
C ALA A 176 16.13 9.21 -56.53
N VAL A 177 14.89 8.79 -56.29
CA VAL A 177 13.79 9.66 -55.83
C VAL A 177 13.87 9.90 -54.32
N ALA A 178 14.45 8.96 -53.56
CA ALA A 178 14.74 9.10 -52.13
C ALA A 178 15.81 10.17 -51.85
N ALA A 179 16.87 10.23 -52.66
CA ALA A 179 17.91 11.25 -52.53
C ALA A 179 17.40 12.67 -52.78
N ALA A 180 16.53 12.86 -53.79
CA ALA A 180 15.96 14.17 -54.11
C ALA A 180 14.97 14.68 -53.04
N ARG A 181 14.20 13.78 -52.41
CA ARG A 181 13.26 14.15 -51.33
C ARG A 181 13.94 14.38 -49.97
N MET A 182 15.11 13.79 -49.73
CA MET A 182 15.86 13.96 -48.48
C MET A 182 16.41 15.37 -48.28
N VAL A 183 16.61 16.14 -49.36
CA VAL A 183 17.09 17.53 -49.28
C VAL A 183 15.96 18.50 -48.90
N ASP A 184 14.72 18.19 -49.25
CA ASP A 184 13.55 19.08 -49.05
C ASP A 184 12.82 18.90 -47.71
N THR A 185 13.17 17.87 -46.92
CA THR A 185 12.54 17.57 -45.61
C THR A 185 13.49 17.70 -44.42
N ALA A 186 14.50 18.57 -44.52
CA ALA A 186 15.46 18.88 -43.45
C ALA A 186 14.89 19.77 -42.32
N GLY A 187 13.62 19.56 -41.93
CA GLY A 187 12.94 20.40 -40.94
C GLY A 187 11.87 19.66 -40.15
N LYS A 188 12.26 18.62 -39.38
CA LYS A 188 11.64 18.16 -38.11
C LYS A 188 12.21 16.80 -37.67
N THR A 189 13.22 16.85 -36.80
CA THR A 189 13.69 15.80 -35.86
C THR A 189 13.58 14.33 -36.30
N SER A 190 14.54 13.87 -37.09
CA SER A 190 14.84 12.45 -37.30
C SER A 190 15.34 11.80 -35.99
N ARG A 191 14.57 10.86 -35.42
CA ARG A 191 15.05 9.96 -34.36
C ARG A 191 15.25 8.57 -34.96
N ASP A 192 16.48 8.08 -34.93
CA ASP A 192 16.83 6.72 -35.34
C ASP A 192 16.05 5.67 -34.51
N PRO A 193 15.26 4.76 -35.12
CA PRO A 193 14.51 3.70 -34.45
C PRO A 193 15.39 2.61 -33.79
N GLY A 194 16.71 2.60 -34.04
CA GLY A 194 17.56 1.45 -33.71
C GLY A 194 17.36 0.30 -34.70
N PRO A 195 18.12 -0.81 -34.57
CA PRO A 195 17.98 -1.95 -35.47
C PRO A 195 16.55 -2.54 -35.38
N PRO A 196 15.97 -3.06 -36.47
CA PRO A 196 14.57 -3.51 -36.52
C PRO A 196 14.28 -4.76 -35.67
N CYS A 197 15.33 -5.48 -35.26
CA CYS A 197 15.25 -6.69 -34.44
C CYS A 197 16.24 -6.63 -33.27
N ILE A 198 15.93 -7.40 -32.23
CA ILE A 198 16.87 -7.81 -31.20
C ILE A 198 17.52 -9.09 -31.70
N THR A 199 18.83 -9.05 -31.90
CA THR A 199 19.59 -10.14 -32.52
C THR A 199 20.42 -10.82 -31.45
N VAL A 200 20.17 -12.10 -31.21
CA VAL A 200 20.94 -12.94 -30.28
C VAL A 200 21.77 -13.91 -31.10
N ARG A 201 23.07 -13.98 -30.84
CA ARG A 201 23.98 -14.93 -31.49
C ARG A 201 24.80 -15.72 -30.47
N GLY A 202 24.88 -17.02 -30.68
CA GLY A 202 25.68 -17.95 -29.90
C GLY A 202 25.27 -18.06 -28.43
N ALA A 203 23.98 -17.94 -28.09
CA ALA A 203 23.53 -18.11 -26.70
C ALA A 203 23.77 -19.55 -26.22
N ALA A 204 24.53 -19.71 -25.14
CA ALA A 204 25.05 -21.00 -24.70
C ALA A 204 24.86 -21.26 -23.19
N LEU A 205 23.98 -20.49 -22.55
CA LEU A 205 23.70 -20.65 -21.13
C LEU A 205 22.84 -21.90 -20.85
N HIS A 206 23.14 -22.60 -19.75
CA HIS A 206 22.53 -23.87 -19.37
C HIS A 206 22.63 -24.95 -20.47
N ASN A 207 21.50 -25.37 -21.05
CA ASN A 207 21.44 -26.41 -22.08
C ASN A 207 21.36 -25.84 -23.51
N LEU A 208 21.46 -24.52 -23.71
CA LEU A 208 21.45 -23.89 -25.03
C LEU A 208 22.71 -24.27 -25.83
N LYS A 209 22.53 -24.66 -27.10
CA LYS A 209 23.60 -25.15 -28.00
C LYS A 209 23.96 -24.07 -29.03
N GLN A 210 24.54 -22.96 -28.57
CA GLN A 210 24.89 -21.79 -29.39
C GLN A 210 23.71 -21.31 -30.24
N VAL A 211 22.62 -20.95 -29.56
CA VAL A 211 21.36 -20.56 -30.18
C VAL A 211 21.46 -19.15 -30.77
N ASP A 212 21.06 -19.04 -32.05
CA ASP A 212 20.90 -17.79 -32.78
C ASP A 212 19.42 -17.47 -32.96
N ALA A 213 18.95 -16.35 -32.40
CA ALA A 213 17.54 -15.95 -32.45
C ALA A 213 17.38 -14.50 -32.90
N ASP A 214 16.33 -14.21 -33.66
CA ASP A 214 15.93 -12.85 -34.02
C ASP A 214 14.53 -12.55 -33.47
N ILE A 215 14.41 -11.47 -32.71
CA ILE A 215 13.17 -11.02 -32.08
C ILE A 215 12.77 -9.68 -32.71
N PRO A 216 11.70 -9.62 -33.52
CA PRO A 216 11.22 -8.37 -34.09
C PRO A 216 10.84 -7.36 -32.99
N ARG A 217 11.24 -6.10 -33.16
CA ARG A 217 10.83 -5.03 -32.24
C ARG A 217 9.43 -4.53 -32.55
N GLY A 218 8.73 -4.07 -31.51
CA GLY A 218 7.38 -3.51 -31.66
C GLY A 218 6.33 -4.56 -32.04
N GLY A 219 6.54 -5.82 -31.64
CA GLY A 219 5.64 -6.94 -31.84
C GLY A 219 5.69 -7.90 -30.65
N MET A 220 4.77 -8.87 -30.66
CA MET A 220 4.71 -9.97 -29.69
C MET A 220 5.41 -11.21 -30.25
N THR A 221 6.52 -11.59 -29.62
CA THR A 221 7.24 -12.83 -29.91
C THR A 221 6.93 -13.89 -28.85
N VAL A 222 6.63 -15.12 -29.25
CA VAL A 222 6.38 -16.24 -28.33
C VAL A 222 7.49 -17.27 -28.43
N CYS A 223 8.17 -17.55 -27.30
CA CYS A 223 9.09 -18.66 -27.13
C CYS A 223 8.32 -19.90 -26.67
N CYS A 224 8.27 -20.93 -27.51
CA CYS A 224 7.53 -22.17 -27.25
C CYS A 224 8.43 -23.41 -27.33
N GLY A 225 7.88 -24.57 -26.95
CA GLY A 225 8.55 -25.86 -26.99
C GLY A 225 8.41 -26.69 -25.70
N PRO A 226 8.89 -27.94 -25.66
CA PRO A 226 8.76 -28.84 -24.51
C PRO A 226 9.33 -28.26 -23.20
N SER A 227 8.88 -28.76 -22.05
CA SER A 227 9.46 -28.38 -20.76
C SER A 227 10.96 -28.72 -20.73
N GLY A 228 11.77 -27.77 -20.25
CA GLY A 228 13.23 -27.90 -20.25
C GLY A 228 13.92 -27.75 -21.62
N SER A 229 13.23 -27.31 -22.68
CA SER A 229 13.86 -27.13 -24.01
C SER A 229 14.84 -25.95 -24.11
N GLY A 230 14.89 -25.09 -23.08
CA GLY A 230 15.76 -23.90 -23.02
C GLY A 230 15.03 -22.56 -23.13
N LYS A 231 13.69 -22.52 -23.08
CA LYS A 231 12.88 -21.29 -23.18
C LYS A 231 13.26 -20.24 -22.14
N THR A 232 13.24 -20.63 -20.87
CA THR A 232 13.61 -19.76 -19.73
C THR A 232 15.07 -19.34 -19.83
N SER A 233 15.97 -20.24 -20.24
CA SER A 233 17.39 -19.94 -20.41
C SER A 233 17.66 -18.90 -21.49
N LEU A 234 16.89 -18.89 -22.57
CA LEU A 234 16.98 -17.85 -23.60
C LEU A 234 16.33 -16.54 -23.14
N ALA A 235 15.10 -16.60 -22.63
CA ALA A 235 14.30 -15.41 -22.30
C ALA A 235 14.77 -14.69 -21.02
N PHE A 236 14.94 -15.41 -19.92
CA PHE A 236 15.27 -14.83 -18.62
C PHE A 236 16.77 -14.85 -18.35
N ASP A 237 17.38 -16.03 -18.40
CA ASP A 237 18.78 -16.17 -17.98
C ASP A 237 19.76 -15.51 -18.97
N THR A 238 19.35 -15.28 -20.22
CA THR A 238 20.16 -14.60 -21.24
C THR A 238 19.66 -13.18 -21.55
N LEU A 239 18.47 -13.03 -22.12
CA LEU A 239 17.97 -11.73 -22.60
C LEU A 239 17.64 -10.75 -21.47
N TYR A 240 16.86 -11.19 -20.47
CA TYR A 240 16.55 -10.34 -19.31
C TYR A 240 17.82 -10.01 -18.52
N ALA A 241 18.63 -11.01 -18.19
CA ALA A 241 19.87 -10.82 -17.43
C ALA A 241 20.83 -9.82 -18.11
N GLU A 242 21.04 -9.94 -19.42
CA GLU A 242 21.86 -9.00 -20.17
C GLU A 242 21.23 -7.60 -20.26
N GLY A 243 19.89 -7.52 -20.40
CA GLY A 243 19.16 -6.25 -20.44
C GLY A 243 19.26 -5.49 -19.12
N GLN A 244 19.06 -6.19 -18.01
CA GLN A 244 19.22 -5.66 -16.66
C GLN A 244 20.68 -5.26 -16.40
N ARG A 245 21.65 -6.11 -16.74
CA ARG A 245 23.09 -5.81 -16.58
C ARG A 245 23.47 -4.53 -17.33
N ARG A 246 23.12 -4.40 -18.62
CA ARG A 246 23.39 -3.19 -19.42
C ARG A 246 22.74 -1.94 -18.82
N TYR A 247 21.53 -2.07 -18.28
CA TYR A 247 20.84 -0.96 -17.63
C TYR A 247 21.55 -0.53 -16.34
N VAL A 248 21.92 -1.48 -15.48
CA VAL A 248 22.66 -1.21 -14.24
C VAL A 248 24.04 -0.62 -14.52
N GLU A 249 24.71 -1.08 -15.58
CA GLU A 249 25.98 -0.52 -16.05
C GLU A 249 25.86 0.93 -16.54
N SER A 250 24.68 1.39 -16.93
CA SER A 250 24.43 2.79 -17.27
C SER A 250 24.21 3.69 -16.04
N LEU A 251 23.96 3.11 -14.86
CA LEU A 251 23.79 3.87 -13.62
C LEU A 251 25.11 4.48 -13.13
N SER A 252 24.99 5.48 -12.25
CA SER A 252 26.15 6.13 -11.65
C SER A 252 27.03 5.13 -10.87
N PRO A 253 28.34 5.36 -10.76
CA PRO A 253 29.24 4.48 -9.99
C PRO A 253 28.77 4.24 -8.56
N TYR A 254 28.15 5.25 -7.92
CA TYR A 254 27.56 5.14 -6.59
C TYR A 254 26.32 4.23 -6.57
N ALA A 255 25.39 4.39 -7.52
CA ALA A 255 24.19 3.56 -7.59
C ALA A 255 24.52 2.07 -7.84
N ARG A 256 25.59 1.77 -8.60
CA ARG A 256 26.07 0.40 -8.82
C ARG A 256 26.55 -0.31 -7.55
N GLN A 257 26.88 0.42 -6.48
CA GLN A 257 27.26 -0.19 -5.19
C GLN A 257 26.07 -0.84 -4.47
N PHE A 258 24.85 -0.37 -4.74
CA PHE A 258 23.62 -0.82 -4.07
C PHE A 258 22.78 -1.77 -4.91
N VAL A 259 23.08 -1.90 -6.21
CA VAL A 259 22.39 -2.81 -7.12
C VAL A 259 23.25 -4.06 -7.27
N GLY A 260 22.67 -5.24 -7.03
CA GLY A 260 23.36 -6.51 -7.19
C GLY A 260 23.95 -6.66 -8.59
N GLN A 261 25.20 -7.12 -8.68
CA GLN A 261 25.83 -7.40 -9.96
C GLN A 261 25.23 -8.68 -10.55
N VAL A 262 24.52 -8.54 -11.68
CA VAL A 262 24.05 -9.68 -12.45
C VAL A 262 25.24 -10.27 -13.21
N PRO A 263 25.59 -11.56 -13.02
CA PRO A 263 26.67 -12.17 -13.77
C PRO A 263 26.39 -12.10 -15.27
N LYS A 264 27.42 -11.81 -16.07
CA LYS A 264 27.27 -11.72 -17.53
C LYS A 264 26.89 -13.10 -18.09
N PRO A 265 25.77 -13.23 -18.83
CA PRO A 265 25.37 -14.52 -19.39
C PRO A 265 26.28 -14.94 -20.55
N LEU A 266 26.23 -16.23 -20.91
CA LEU A 266 27.06 -16.83 -21.96
C LEU A 266 26.40 -16.66 -23.34
N PHE A 267 26.96 -15.77 -24.16
CA PHE A 267 26.57 -15.53 -25.55
C PHE A 267 27.74 -14.91 -26.33
N GLU A 268 27.70 -15.00 -27.67
CA GLU A 268 28.72 -14.37 -28.53
C GLU A 268 28.42 -12.89 -28.78
N ARG A 269 27.19 -12.59 -29.21
CA ARG A 269 26.77 -11.21 -29.49
C ARG A 269 25.27 -11.02 -29.28
N ILE A 270 24.90 -9.93 -28.62
CA ILE A 270 23.51 -9.47 -28.52
C ILE A 270 23.42 -8.00 -28.93
N GLU A 271 22.65 -7.73 -29.97
CA GLU A 271 22.46 -6.39 -30.54
C GLU A 271 21.03 -5.92 -30.44
N GLY A 272 20.85 -4.61 -30.37
CA GLY A 272 19.51 -4.03 -30.31
C GLY A 272 18.74 -4.49 -29.09
N LEU A 273 19.37 -4.75 -27.95
CA LEU A 273 18.66 -5.07 -26.71
C LEU A 273 18.18 -3.79 -26.03
N SER A 274 16.88 -3.72 -25.75
CA SER A 274 16.26 -2.65 -24.99
C SER A 274 16.35 -2.90 -23.48
N PRO A 275 16.12 -1.88 -22.62
CA PRO A 275 15.87 -2.12 -21.20
C PRO A 275 14.78 -3.19 -21.05
N ALA A 276 15.10 -4.23 -20.30
CA ALA A 276 14.27 -5.41 -20.16
C ALA A 276 13.54 -5.40 -18.81
N VAL A 277 12.25 -5.76 -18.81
CA VAL A 277 11.42 -5.92 -17.62
C VAL A 277 10.89 -7.35 -17.62
N ALA A 278 11.27 -8.12 -16.59
CA ALA A 278 10.77 -9.48 -16.39
C ALA A 278 9.51 -9.49 -15.54
N ILE A 279 8.52 -10.29 -15.95
CA ILE A 279 7.30 -10.58 -15.19
C ILE A 279 7.23 -12.09 -14.98
N GLU A 280 7.90 -12.56 -13.93
CA GLU A 280 7.95 -13.97 -13.53
C GLU A 280 6.82 -14.35 -12.57
N GLN A 281 6.47 -15.63 -12.56
CA GLN A 281 5.54 -16.22 -11.57
C GLN A 281 6.16 -16.42 -10.19
N ARG A 282 7.48 -16.24 -10.03
CA ARG A 282 8.14 -16.41 -8.74
C ARG A 282 7.60 -15.42 -7.73
N SER A 283 7.02 -15.96 -6.65
CA SER A 283 6.65 -15.22 -5.45
C SER A 283 7.90 -14.52 -4.95
N GLY A 284 7.95 -13.19 -5.07
CA GLY A 284 8.91 -12.44 -4.27
C GLY A 284 8.58 -12.71 -2.79
N ASN A 285 9.57 -12.66 -1.91
CA ASN A 285 9.32 -12.79 -0.47
C ASN A 285 8.35 -11.67 -0.02
N SER A 286 7.05 -11.95 -0.04
CA SER A 286 6.03 -11.01 0.40
C SER A 286 6.06 -10.97 1.92
N THR A 287 6.22 -9.79 2.49
CA THR A 287 6.09 -9.64 3.94
C THR A 287 4.63 -9.85 4.33
N PRO A 288 4.33 -10.31 5.57
CA PRO A 288 2.94 -10.50 6.03
C PRO A 288 2.06 -9.24 5.93
N ARG A 289 2.67 -8.06 5.88
CA ARG A 289 1.96 -6.77 5.73
C ARG A 289 1.71 -6.38 4.27
N SER A 290 2.29 -7.07 3.30
CA SER A 290 2.08 -6.77 1.88
C SER A 290 0.66 -7.15 1.46
N THR A 291 -0.04 -6.24 0.79
CA THR A 291 -1.37 -6.44 0.21
C THR A 291 -1.40 -6.07 -1.28
N VAL A 292 -2.49 -6.37 -1.99
CA VAL A 292 -2.72 -5.90 -3.37
C VAL A 292 -2.55 -4.38 -3.46
N GLY A 293 -3.12 -3.63 -2.52
CA GLY A 293 -3.01 -2.17 -2.47
C GLY A 293 -1.59 -1.65 -2.30
N THR A 294 -0.72 -2.34 -1.56
CA THR A 294 0.70 -1.95 -1.43
C THR A 294 1.52 -2.36 -2.65
N LEU A 295 1.25 -3.53 -3.26
CA LEU A 295 1.96 -3.99 -4.46
C LEU A 295 1.69 -3.11 -5.69
N THR A 296 0.52 -2.48 -5.73
CA THR A 296 0.06 -1.62 -6.83
C THR A 296 0.25 -0.13 -6.54
N GLU A 297 0.75 0.21 -5.34
CA GLU A 297 0.89 1.57 -4.80
C GLU A 297 -0.42 2.34 -4.70
N MET A 298 -1.58 1.71 -4.95
CA MET A 298 -2.88 2.37 -4.83
C MET A 298 -3.19 2.74 -3.38
N TYR A 299 -2.73 1.94 -2.42
CA TYR A 299 -2.87 2.28 -1.01
C TYR A 299 -2.12 3.58 -0.67
N ASP A 300 -0.98 3.85 -1.30
CA ASP A 300 -0.23 5.08 -1.07
C ASP A 300 -0.97 6.33 -1.57
N HIS A 301 -1.72 6.18 -2.67
CA HIS A 301 -2.61 7.24 -3.16
C HIS A 301 -3.71 7.51 -2.15
N PHE A 302 -4.36 6.46 -1.65
CA PHE A 302 -5.38 6.59 -0.61
C PHE A 302 -4.86 7.23 0.68
N ARG A 303 -3.64 6.90 1.11
CA ARG A 303 -3.00 7.50 2.29
C ARG A 303 -2.83 9.01 2.14
N VAL A 304 -2.42 9.46 0.96
CA VAL A 304 -2.27 10.89 0.66
C VAL A 304 -3.65 11.56 0.57
N LEU A 305 -4.63 10.94 -0.08
CA LEU A 305 -6.00 11.45 -0.15
C LEU A 305 -6.62 11.59 1.24
N ALA A 306 -6.52 10.56 2.08
CA ALA A 306 -7.04 10.57 3.45
C ALA A 306 -6.37 11.64 4.32
N ALA A 307 -5.05 11.83 4.20
CA ALA A 307 -4.35 12.87 4.95
C ALA A 307 -4.70 14.30 4.50
N ARG A 308 -5.08 14.50 3.24
CA ARG A 308 -5.34 15.83 2.67
C ARG A 308 -6.81 16.22 2.65
N LEU A 309 -7.70 15.28 2.38
CA LEU A 309 -9.14 15.49 2.22
C LEU A 309 -9.99 14.76 3.26
N GLY A 310 -9.38 13.87 4.06
CA GLY A 310 -10.12 13.07 5.03
C GLY A 310 -10.71 13.93 6.15
N THR A 311 -11.95 13.61 6.51
CA THR A 311 -12.59 14.17 7.70
C THR A 311 -12.24 13.32 8.91
N MET A 312 -11.60 13.93 9.90
CA MET A 312 -11.26 13.26 11.16
C MET A 312 -12.50 13.11 12.03
N HIS A 313 -12.67 11.94 12.63
CA HIS A 313 -13.69 11.68 13.64
C HIS A 313 -13.03 11.28 14.96
N CYS A 314 -13.67 11.61 16.08
CA CYS A 314 -13.22 11.14 17.38
C CYS A 314 -13.46 9.62 17.49
N PRO A 315 -12.43 8.80 17.78
CA PRO A 315 -12.61 7.34 17.91
C PRO A 315 -13.62 6.95 19.00
N ASP A 316 -13.67 7.74 20.08
CA ASP A 316 -14.51 7.45 21.24
C ASP A 316 -15.97 7.92 21.05
N CYS A 317 -16.18 9.03 20.34
CA CYS A 317 -17.50 9.67 20.20
C CYS A 317 -18.14 9.49 18.81
N GLY A 318 -17.37 9.14 17.79
CA GLY A 318 -17.82 9.07 16.39
C GLY A 318 -18.18 10.42 15.76
N THR A 319 -18.05 11.54 16.47
CA THR A 319 -18.38 12.88 15.95
C THR A 319 -17.23 13.47 15.13
N PRO A 320 -17.52 14.22 14.05
CA PRO A 320 -16.50 14.95 13.30
C PRO A 320 -15.72 15.91 14.19
N VAL A 321 -14.40 15.89 14.04
CA VAL A 321 -13.47 16.77 14.74
C VAL A 321 -13.50 18.16 14.10
N GLY A 322 -13.56 19.21 14.91
CA GLY A 322 -13.67 20.58 14.44
C GLY A 322 -12.96 21.59 15.35
N ALA A 323 -13.21 22.88 15.11
CA ALA A 323 -12.64 23.94 15.94
C ALA A 323 -13.32 23.99 17.32
N GLN A 324 -12.55 24.38 18.33
CA GLN A 324 -13.03 24.55 19.70
C GLN A 324 -12.62 25.94 20.22
N SER A 325 -13.52 26.59 20.96
CA SER A 325 -13.23 27.90 21.56
C SER A 325 -12.42 27.79 22.86
N VAL A 326 -11.78 28.91 23.25
CA VAL A 326 -11.11 29.01 24.55
C VAL A 326 -12.10 28.76 25.68
N ASP A 327 -13.30 29.34 25.61
CA ASP A 327 -14.35 29.16 26.62
C ASP A 327 -14.81 27.70 26.79
N GLN A 328 -14.92 26.95 25.70
CA GLN A 328 -15.25 25.52 25.74
C GLN A 328 -14.13 24.73 26.41
N THR A 329 -12.87 25.06 26.11
CA THR A 329 -11.71 24.46 26.76
C THR A 329 -11.69 24.74 28.25
N VAL A 330 -11.90 26.00 28.62
CA VAL A 330 -11.95 26.45 30.02
C VAL A 330 -13.07 25.75 30.79
N ALA A 331 -14.27 25.61 30.19
CA ALA A 331 -15.38 24.90 30.81
C ALA A 331 -14.99 23.45 31.16
N ARG A 332 -14.35 22.72 30.23
CA ARG A 332 -13.91 21.34 30.49
C ARG A 332 -12.80 21.23 31.52
N LEU A 333 -11.84 22.16 31.54
CA LEU A 333 -10.80 22.18 32.57
C LEU A 333 -11.39 22.40 33.97
N LEU A 334 -12.54 23.09 34.07
CA LEU A 334 -13.27 23.28 35.32
C LEU A 334 -14.17 22.08 35.70
N GLU A 335 -14.42 21.13 34.81
CA GLU A 335 -15.12 19.86 35.12
C GLU A 335 -14.21 18.87 35.86
N GLN A 336 -12.90 19.11 35.89
CA GLN A 336 -11.95 18.35 36.68
C GLN A 336 -12.25 18.49 38.19
N PRO A 337 -11.82 17.53 39.04
CA PRO A 337 -12.06 17.61 40.48
C PRO A 337 -11.59 18.94 41.07
N ALA A 338 -12.41 19.56 41.92
CA ALA A 338 -12.11 20.86 42.52
C ALA A 338 -10.75 20.81 43.24
N GLY A 339 -9.86 21.75 42.92
CA GLY A 339 -8.50 21.76 43.47
C GLY A 339 -7.48 20.95 42.66
N ALA A 340 -7.84 20.34 41.53
CA ALA A 340 -6.90 19.65 40.66
C ALA A 340 -5.80 20.60 40.18
N ARG A 341 -4.54 20.19 40.35
CA ARG A 341 -3.36 20.94 39.93
C ARG A 341 -3.03 20.60 38.47
N LEU A 342 -3.06 21.61 37.61
CA LEU A 342 -2.88 21.48 36.17
C LEU A 342 -1.64 22.25 35.72
N LEU A 343 -0.84 21.63 34.86
CA LEU A 343 0.19 22.30 34.07
C LEU A 343 -0.34 22.49 32.66
N LEU A 344 -0.44 23.76 32.26
CA LEU A 344 -0.73 24.14 30.88
C LEU A 344 0.58 24.21 30.12
N LEU A 345 0.66 23.41 29.07
CA LEU A 345 1.88 23.16 28.32
C LEU A 345 1.64 23.47 26.84
N ALA A 346 2.65 24.00 26.17
CA ALA A 346 2.62 24.21 24.72
C ALA A 346 3.69 23.33 24.05
N PRO A 347 3.32 22.35 23.19
CA PRO A 347 4.29 21.49 22.54
C PRO A 347 5.14 22.26 21.54
N VAL A 348 6.44 21.98 21.51
CA VAL A 348 7.39 22.60 20.58
C VAL A 348 8.21 21.52 19.87
N GLU A 349 8.28 21.64 18.55
CA GLU A 349 9.15 20.79 17.73
C GLU A 349 10.45 21.52 17.37
N LEU A 350 11.55 20.77 17.40
CA LEU A 350 12.85 21.23 16.93
C LEU A 350 12.83 21.31 15.40
N ARG A 351 13.11 22.49 14.83
CA ARG A 351 13.17 22.64 13.36
C ARG A 351 14.38 21.92 12.78
N VAL A 352 14.26 21.44 11.54
CA VAL A 352 15.38 20.78 10.84
C VAL A 352 16.57 21.74 10.75
N GLY A 353 17.74 21.31 11.25
CA GLY A 353 18.96 22.11 11.29
C GLY A 353 19.06 23.12 12.45
N GLN A 354 18.01 23.28 13.26
CA GLN A 354 18.06 24.08 14.49
C GLN A 354 18.73 23.26 15.59
N THR A 355 19.66 23.87 16.34
CA THR A 355 20.24 23.20 17.50
C THR A 355 19.34 23.35 18.74
N PRO A 356 19.36 22.40 19.69
CA PRO A 356 18.65 22.53 20.96
C PRO A 356 18.98 23.84 21.70
N GLU A 357 20.24 24.26 21.66
CA GLU A 357 20.70 25.48 22.31
C GLU A 357 20.08 26.73 21.67
N ALA A 358 19.97 26.75 20.34
CA ALA A 358 19.31 27.83 19.61
C ALA A 358 17.81 27.86 19.91
N LEU A 359 17.16 26.70 20.02
CA LEU A 359 15.75 26.62 20.46
C LEU A 359 15.59 27.19 21.87
N PHE A 360 16.35 26.70 22.85
CA PHE A 360 16.24 27.19 24.24
C PHE A 360 16.59 28.67 24.38
N ALA A 361 17.54 29.18 23.60
CA ALA A 361 17.83 30.61 23.56
C ALA A 361 16.63 31.43 23.03
N SER A 362 15.98 30.95 21.96
CA SER A 362 14.78 31.61 21.42
C SER A 362 13.60 31.60 22.41
N LEU A 363 13.42 30.50 23.16
CA LEU A 363 12.38 30.40 24.19
C LEU A 363 12.64 31.36 25.36
N ARG A 364 13.90 31.51 25.80
CA ARG A 364 14.27 32.50 26.81
C ARG A 364 14.03 33.93 26.31
N ALA A 365 14.39 34.22 25.06
CA ALA A 365 14.16 35.54 24.46
C ALA A 365 12.66 35.87 24.34
N ALA A 366 11.81 34.86 24.15
CA ALA A 366 10.36 34.98 24.18
C ALA A 366 9.76 35.10 25.60
N GLY A 367 10.60 35.07 26.66
CA GLY A 367 10.17 35.25 28.05
C GLY A 367 9.78 33.97 28.79
N HIS A 368 9.98 32.79 28.20
CA HIS A 368 9.70 31.52 28.89
C HIS A 368 10.82 31.17 29.87
N VAL A 369 10.43 30.65 31.05
CA VAL A 369 11.37 30.32 32.15
C VAL A 369 11.58 28.81 32.31
N ARG A 370 10.54 28.02 32.02
CA ARG A 370 10.52 26.57 32.25
C ARG A 370 10.11 25.84 30.98
N VAL A 371 10.74 24.69 30.77
CA VAL A 371 10.35 23.73 29.75
C VAL A 371 10.24 22.37 30.40
N ARG A 372 9.35 21.53 29.88
CA ARG A 372 9.21 20.15 30.26
C ARG A 372 9.83 19.29 29.15
N ILE A 373 10.78 18.45 29.54
CA ILE A 373 11.52 17.59 28.61
C ILE A 373 11.28 16.15 29.03
N ASP A 374 10.71 15.36 28.13
CA ASP A 374 10.40 13.95 28.36
C ASP A 374 9.63 13.71 29.68
N GLY A 375 8.73 14.63 30.02
CA GLY A 375 7.87 14.56 31.20
C GLY A 375 8.44 15.23 32.47
N ARG A 376 9.65 15.81 32.44
CA ARG A 376 10.25 16.50 33.60
C ARG A 376 10.41 17.99 33.38
N THR A 377 9.90 18.81 34.31
CA THR A 377 10.07 20.27 34.25
C THR A 377 11.49 20.67 34.65
N VAL A 378 12.16 21.42 33.78
CA VAL A 378 13.50 21.97 33.97
C VAL A 378 13.50 23.48 33.71
N ARG A 379 14.41 24.21 34.36
CA ARG A 379 14.57 25.64 34.11
C ARG A 379 15.43 25.87 32.88
N LEU A 380 15.05 26.83 32.05
CA LEU A 380 15.84 27.18 30.86
C LEU A 380 17.22 27.74 31.21
N ASP A 381 17.37 28.37 32.38
CA ASP A 381 18.63 28.95 32.87
C ASP A 381 19.70 27.87 33.15
N GLU A 382 19.28 26.65 33.48
CA GLU A 382 20.14 25.52 33.84
C GLU A 382 20.74 24.83 32.60
N LYS A 383 20.47 25.34 31.39
CA LYS A 383 20.94 24.79 30.10
C LYS A 383 20.64 23.29 29.96
N PRO A 384 19.34 22.93 29.85
CA PRO A 384 18.96 21.52 29.76
C PRO A 384 19.60 20.85 28.54
N VAL A 385 20.03 19.60 28.73
CA VAL A 385 20.69 18.80 27.69
C VAL A 385 19.68 17.79 27.13
N LEU A 386 19.56 17.74 25.80
CA LEU A 386 18.76 16.73 25.11
C LEU A 386 19.60 15.51 24.77
N ASP A 387 19.00 14.32 24.83
CA ASP A 387 19.64 13.11 24.32
C ASP A 387 19.75 13.19 22.80
N ARG A 388 20.98 13.22 22.28
CA ARG A 388 21.25 13.27 20.83
C ARG A 388 20.81 12.02 20.07
N LYS A 389 20.60 10.90 20.76
CA LYS A 389 20.23 9.61 20.16
C LYS A 389 18.72 9.38 20.09
N ARG A 390 17.92 10.18 20.80
CA ARG A 390 16.45 9.99 20.90
C ARG A 390 15.74 11.30 20.58
N LYS A 391 14.55 11.20 19.98
CA LYS A 391 13.68 12.37 19.78
C LYS A 391 13.03 12.71 21.13
N SER A 392 13.57 13.72 21.82
CA SER A 392 12.96 14.23 23.06
C SER A 392 11.68 15.01 22.79
N ARG A 393 10.70 14.87 23.67
CA ARG A 393 9.49 15.71 23.71
C ARG A 393 9.81 16.98 24.49
N ILE A 394 9.53 18.14 23.89
CA ILE A 394 9.78 19.45 24.48
C ILE A 394 8.45 20.18 24.58
N GLU A 395 8.05 20.54 25.79
CA GLU A 395 6.86 21.34 26.04
C GLU A 395 7.23 22.63 26.81
N ILE A 396 6.77 23.79 26.36
CA ILE A 396 6.89 25.02 27.15
C ILE A 396 5.92 24.92 28.32
N VAL A 397 6.37 25.22 29.54
CA VAL A 397 5.47 25.35 30.68
C VAL A 397 4.91 26.77 30.68
N VAL A 398 3.64 26.90 30.30
CA VAL A 398 2.97 28.20 30.11
C VAL A 398 2.44 28.73 31.43
N ASP A 399 1.66 27.90 32.15
CA ASP A 399 1.16 28.26 33.48
C ASP A 399 0.96 27.02 34.35
N ARG A 400 0.93 27.24 35.67
CA ARG A 400 0.57 26.26 36.69
C ARG A 400 -0.68 26.78 37.39
N VAL A 401 -1.79 26.12 37.13
CA VAL A 401 -3.12 26.57 37.55
C VAL A 401 -3.81 25.48 38.36
N THR A 402 -4.73 25.91 39.21
CA THR A 402 -5.65 25.00 39.90
C THR A 402 -7.01 25.11 39.23
N ALA A 403 -7.70 23.99 39.04
CA ALA A 403 -9.08 23.98 38.57
C ALA A 403 -9.99 24.59 39.65
N ASP A 404 -10.18 25.91 39.57
CA ASP A 404 -11.01 26.71 40.47
C ASP A 404 -11.95 27.62 39.64
N PRO A 405 -13.29 27.45 39.77
CA PRO A 405 -14.26 28.29 39.09
C PRO A 405 -14.08 29.80 39.33
N ALA A 406 -13.58 30.21 40.49
CA ALA A 406 -13.33 31.62 40.81
C ALA A 406 -12.18 32.22 39.97
N ALA A 407 -11.26 31.38 39.48
CA ALA A 407 -10.11 31.78 38.68
C ALA A 407 -10.36 31.70 37.15
N ARG A 408 -11.62 31.59 36.71
CA ARG A 408 -11.99 31.38 35.29
C ARG A 408 -11.31 32.34 34.33
N SER A 409 -11.27 33.64 34.63
CA SER A 409 -10.66 34.65 33.74
C SER A 409 -9.16 34.46 33.58
N ARG A 410 -8.46 34.05 34.66
CA ARG A 410 -7.03 33.73 34.60
C ARG A 410 -6.79 32.47 33.78
N LEU A 411 -7.61 31.44 34.02
CA LEU A 411 -7.52 30.18 33.28
C LEU A 411 -7.72 30.41 31.77
N ALA A 412 -8.66 31.25 31.37
CA ALA A 412 -8.88 31.62 29.98
C ALA A 412 -7.65 32.27 29.33
N GLN A 413 -7.02 33.23 30.01
CA GLN A 413 -5.79 33.87 29.53
C GLN A 413 -4.64 32.88 29.38
N SER A 414 -4.47 31.98 30.35
CA SER A 414 -3.40 30.98 30.31
C SER A 414 -3.64 29.92 29.21
N VAL A 415 -4.89 29.55 28.96
CA VAL A 415 -5.28 28.66 27.84
C VAL A 415 -5.01 29.34 26.49
N GLU A 416 -5.36 30.61 26.35
CA GLU A 416 -5.08 31.38 25.12
C GLU A 416 -3.58 31.49 24.86
N ALA A 417 -2.79 31.86 25.87
CA ALA A 417 -1.33 31.91 25.79
C ALA A 417 -0.72 30.55 25.42
N ALA A 418 -1.28 29.45 25.94
CA ALA A 418 -0.79 28.11 25.63
C ALA A 418 -1.12 27.68 24.20
N PHE A 419 -2.32 27.99 23.71
CA PHE A 419 -2.64 27.77 22.30
C PHE A 419 -1.75 28.60 21.38
N ASP A 420 -1.47 29.86 21.71
CA ASP A 420 -0.64 30.71 20.86
C ASP A 420 0.82 30.22 20.82
N ALA A 421 1.38 29.83 21.97
CA ALA A 421 2.73 29.26 22.06
C ALA A 421 2.84 27.90 21.35
N GLY A 422 1.78 27.08 21.37
CA GLY A 422 1.74 25.74 20.78
C GLY A 422 1.11 25.68 19.37
N ALA A 423 1.02 26.82 18.68
CA ALA A 423 0.45 26.94 17.32
C ALA A 423 -0.96 26.33 17.17
N GLY A 424 -1.80 26.52 18.19
CA GLY A 424 -3.17 26.01 18.28
C GLY A 424 -3.31 24.68 19.01
N THR A 425 -2.22 24.09 19.52
CA THR A 425 -2.24 22.88 20.35
C THR A 425 -1.78 23.22 21.77
N MET A 426 -2.45 22.66 22.77
CA MET A 426 -2.08 22.75 24.18
C MET A 426 -2.09 21.33 24.77
N LEU A 427 -1.16 21.07 25.69
CA LEU A 427 -1.13 19.85 26.49
C LEU A 427 -1.48 20.22 27.93
N VAL A 428 -2.24 19.38 28.61
CA VAL A 428 -2.62 19.59 30.01
C VAL A 428 -2.18 18.39 30.82
N ALA A 429 -1.20 18.59 31.70
CA ALA A 429 -0.76 17.55 32.61
C ALA A 429 -1.43 17.73 33.97
N ARG A 430 -2.14 16.71 34.43
CA ARG A 430 -2.83 16.73 35.72
C ARG A 430 -1.99 16.06 36.77
N ALA A 431 -1.63 16.78 37.82
CA ALA A 431 -0.85 16.21 38.91
C ALA A 431 -1.68 15.18 39.69
N ILE A 432 -1.06 14.03 39.97
CA ILE A 432 -1.64 12.97 40.80
C ILE A 432 -0.78 12.86 42.07
N ASP A 433 -1.42 12.85 43.23
CA ASP A 433 -0.73 12.69 44.50
C ASP A 433 -0.09 11.29 44.59
N GLY A 434 1.20 11.24 44.91
CA GLY A 434 1.97 10.00 45.01
C GLY A 434 2.61 9.51 43.69
N ALA A 435 2.33 10.15 42.55
CA ALA A 435 2.99 9.87 41.28
C ALA A 435 4.05 10.94 40.94
N GLU A 436 5.18 10.51 40.36
CA GLU A 436 6.18 11.46 39.83
C GLU A 436 5.62 12.20 38.61
N GLU A 437 6.17 13.40 38.34
CA GLU A 437 5.74 14.24 37.23
C GLU A 437 5.70 13.52 35.86
N PRO A 438 6.69 12.69 35.47
CA PRO A 438 6.65 11.98 34.18
C PRO A 438 5.46 11.04 34.00
N ASP A 439 4.88 10.56 35.10
CA ASP A 439 3.77 9.61 35.10
C ASP A 439 2.40 10.30 35.18
N TRP A 440 2.39 11.65 35.25
CA TRP A 440 1.14 12.40 35.23
C TRP A 440 0.43 12.25 33.88
N PRO A 441 -0.89 11.98 33.87
CA PRO A 441 -1.65 11.91 32.65
C PRO A 441 -1.61 13.24 31.91
N VAL A 442 -1.39 13.17 30.60
CA VAL A 442 -1.32 14.34 29.71
C VAL A 442 -2.46 14.26 28.70
N GLU A 443 -3.32 15.25 28.72
CA GLU A 443 -4.43 15.41 27.79
C GLU A 443 -4.02 16.39 26.68
N VAL A 444 -4.40 16.09 25.44
CA VAL A 444 -4.19 16.99 24.29
C VAL A 444 -5.46 17.82 24.10
N HIS A 445 -5.31 19.13 23.95
CA HIS A 445 -6.35 20.05 23.52
C HIS A 445 -5.89 20.78 22.26
N SER A 446 -6.83 21.05 21.34
CA SER A 446 -6.54 21.72 20.08
C SER A 446 -7.63 22.72 19.76
N ARG A 447 -7.22 23.91 19.33
CA ARG A 447 -8.13 24.99 18.90
C ARG A 447 -8.77 24.67 17.55
N ARG A 448 -8.10 23.87 16.71
CA ARG A 448 -8.52 23.59 15.33
C ARG A 448 -9.11 22.20 15.15
N LEU A 449 -8.62 21.22 15.91
CA LEU A 449 -8.97 19.81 15.76
C LEU A 449 -9.32 19.22 17.12
N ALA A 450 -10.50 19.52 17.66
CA ALA A 450 -11.02 18.90 18.86
C ALA A 450 -12.39 18.26 18.63
N CYS A 451 -12.67 17.21 19.40
CA CYS A 451 -13.99 16.61 19.43
C CYS A 451 -15.00 17.59 20.05
N PRO A 452 -16.15 17.89 19.42
CA PRO A 452 -17.16 18.75 20.05
C PRO A 452 -17.77 18.11 21.30
N SER A 453 -17.89 16.77 21.33
CA SER A 453 -18.53 16.00 22.40
C SER A 453 -17.63 15.87 23.64
N CYS A 454 -16.54 15.11 23.56
CA CYS A 454 -15.60 14.92 24.69
C CYS A 454 -14.44 15.93 24.72
N GLY A 455 -14.21 16.60 23.59
CA GLY A 455 -13.03 17.39 23.19
C GLY A 455 -11.68 17.12 23.79
N ARG A 456 -11.36 15.83 23.71
CA ARG A 456 -10.08 15.36 23.19
C ARG A 456 -9.65 16.20 21.98
N GLY A 457 -8.45 16.77 22.06
CA GLY A 457 -7.75 17.42 20.96
C GLY A 457 -6.94 16.42 20.14
N PHE A 458 -6.79 16.74 18.86
CA PHE A 458 -6.07 15.97 17.88
C PHE A 458 -5.06 16.85 17.15
N LYS A 459 -4.07 16.20 16.55
CA LYS A 459 -3.13 16.81 15.61
C LYS A 459 -3.52 16.48 14.17
N PRO A 460 -3.15 17.30 13.18
CA PRO A 460 -3.30 16.94 11.78
C PRO A 460 -2.56 15.62 11.49
N LEU A 461 -3.18 14.74 10.70
CA LEU A 461 -2.58 13.46 10.33
C LEU A 461 -1.77 13.59 9.04
N GLU A 462 -0.62 12.93 9.02
CA GLU A 462 0.25 12.80 7.85
C GLU A 462 0.04 11.46 7.15
N PRO A 463 0.39 11.32 5.84
CA PRO A 463 0.23 10.06 5.11
C PRO A 463 0.93 8.84 5.75
N ARG A 464 1.94 9.04 6.59
CA ARG A 464 2.63 7.97 7.34
C ARG A 464 1.78 7.37 8.47
N GLU A 465 0.84 8.13 9.02
CA GLU A 465 -0.08 7.66 10.06
C GLU A 465 -1.22 6.82 9.48
N PHE A 466 -1.40 6.84 8.16
CA PHE A 466 -2.24 5.90 7.42
C PHE A 466 -1.45 4.69 6.90
N SER A 467 -0.21 4.48 7.34
CA SER A 467 0.59 3.32 6.93
C SER A 467 0.63 2.27 8.02
N PHE A 468 0.04 1.11 7.76
CA PHE A 468 0.20 -0.07 8.60
C PHE A 468 1.60 -0.72 8.52
N ASN A 469 2.48 -0.21 7.64
CA ASN A 469 3.90 -0.59 7.60
C ASN A 469 4.79 0.31 8.48
N SER A 470 4.22 1.35 9.09
CA SER A 470 4.93 2.26 9.98
C SER A 470 4.40 2.12 11.40
N PRO A 471 5.28 2.12 12.42
CA PRO A 471 4.84 2.16 13.82
C PRO A 471 3.98 3.37 14.19
N LEU A 472 4.00 4.41 13.37
CA LEU A 472 3.20 5.62 13.56
C LEU A 472 1.74 5.44 13.16
N GLY A 473 1.43 4.50 12.26
CA GLY A 473 0.08 4.32 11.72
C GLY A 473 -0.52 2.95 11.98
N TRP A 474 0.28 1.97 12.38
CA TRP A 474 -0.20 0.62 12.59
C TRP A 474 -1.08 0.49 13.84
N CYS A 475 -2.00 -0.46 13.82
CA CYS A 475 -2.72 -0.86 15.03
C CYS A 475 -1.70 -1.43 16.04
N PRO A 476 -1.60 -0.89 17.28
CA PRO A 476 -0.63 -1.35 18.28
C PRO A 476 -0.92 -2.78 18.76
N SER A 477 -2.16 -3.21 18.60
CA SER A 477 -2.60 -4.54 19.00
C SER A 477 -2.09 -5.65 18.07
N CYS A 478 -2.05 -5.41 16.75
CA CYS A 478 -1.62 -6.43 15.78
C CYS A 478 -0.35 -6.03 15.02
N ASP A 479 0.34 -4.96 15.45
CA ASP A 479 1.48 -4.36 14.74
C ASP A 479 1.22 -4.19 13.23
N GLY A 480 0.01 -3.79 12.85
CA GLY A 480 -0.37 -3.57 11.45
C GLY A 480 -0.53 -4.82 10.58
N LEU A 481 -0.57 -6.02 11.18
CA LEU A 481 -0.91 -7.25 10.46
C LEU A 481 -2.41 -7.30 10.08
N GLY A 482 -3.26 -6.74 10.94
CA GLY A 482 -4.74 -6.78 10.80
C GLY A 482 -5.35 -8.10 11.23
N THR A 483 -4.52 -9.08 11.52
CA THR A 483 -4.92 -10.38 12.01
C THR A 483 -4.21 -10.69 13.32
N ARG A 484 -4.81 -11.59 14.10
CA ARG A 484 -4.22 -12.18 15.30
C ARG A 484 -4.49 -13.67 15.27
N THR A 485 -3.64 -14.42 15.96
CA THR A 485 -4.01 -15.78 16.37
C THR A 485 -5.09 -15.64 17.41
N GLY A 486 -6.30 -16.07 17.07
CA GLY A 486 -7.45 -16.02 17.95
C GLY A 486 -8.38 -17.17 17.64
N VAL A 487 -9.49 -17.24 18.35
CA VAL A 487 -10.40 -18.36 18.19
C VAL A 487 -11.29 -18.15 16.98
N ASP A 488 -11.22 -19.07 16.03
CA ASP A 488 -12.12 -19.08 14.88
C ASP A 488 -13.55 -19.36 15.37
N ARG A 489 -14.42 -18.35 15.22
CA ARG A 489 -15.83 -18.43 15.62
C ARG A 489 -16.52 -19.62 14.97
N THR A 490 -16.20 -19.93 13.71
CA THR A 490 -16.83 -21.06 13.02
C THR A 490 -16.40 -22.40 13.60
N ALA A 491 -15.15 -22.50 14.06
CA ALA A 491 -14.63 -23.69 14.74
C ALA A 491 -15.20 -23.88 16.15
N LEU A 492 -15.72 -22.82 16.78
CA LEU A 492 -16.45 -22.91 18.07
C LEU A 492 -17.88 -23.43 17.94
N VAL A 493 -18.47 -23.30 16.75
CA VAL A 493 -19.86 -23.68 16.50
C VAL A 493 -19.93 -25.17 16.20
N ARG A 494 -20.53 -25.91 17.14
CA ARG A 494 -20.80 -27.33 16.97
C ARG A 494 -21.88 -27.56 15.93
N ASP A 495 -22.98 -26.80 16.05
CA ASP A 495 -24.14 -26.86 15.16
C ASP A 495 -24.92 -25.55 15.25
N ALA A 496 -24.85 -24.74 14.19
CA ALA A 496 -25.48 -23.43 14.15
C ALA A 496 -27.02 -23.49 14.15
N THR A 497 -27.60 -24.66 13.86
CA THR A 497 -29.06 -24.87 13.84
C THR A 497 -29.65 -25.11 15.23
N ARG A 498 -28.79 -25.36 16.24
CA ARG A 498 -29.19 -25.52 17.64
C ARG A 498 -29.17 -24.17 18.37
N SER A 499 -29.95 -24.09 19.44
CA SER A 499 -29.92 -22.94 20.36
C SER A 499 -28.75 -23.03 21.34
N LEU A 500 -28.43 -21.92 22.00
CA LEU A 500 -27.44 -21.91 23.08
C LEU A 500 -27.80 -22.92 24.18
N GLY A 501 -29.07 -22.99 24.56
CA GLY A 501 -29.58 -23.93 25.56
C GLY A 501 -29.52 -25.40 25.13
N ALA A 502 -29.45 -25.68 23.83
CA ALA A 502 -29.35 -27.02 23.25
C ALA A 502 -27.90 -27.43 22.90
N GLY A 503 -26.90 -26.64 23.34
CA GLY A 503 -25.49 -26.96 23.17
C GLY A 503 -24.95 -26.69 21.76
N ALA A 504 -25.23 -25.51 21.19
CA ALA A 504 -24.73 -25.08 19.88
C ALA A 504 -23.19 -24.87 19.81
N LEU A 505 -22.49 -24.83 20.94
CA LEU A 505 -21.06 -24.46 21.05
C LEU A 505 -20.23 -25.57 21.70
N ASP A 506 -19.00 -25.80 21.21
CA ASP A 506 -18.11 -26.88 21.67
C ASP A 506 -17.23 -26.53 22.90
N LEU A 507 -16.82 -25.26 23.05
CA LEU A 507 -15.95 -24.78 24.15
C LEU A 507 -16.73 -23.93 25.19
N TRP A 508 -17.91 -24.40 25.57
CA TRP A 508 -18.74 -23.86 26.66
C TRP A 508 -18.81 -24.88 27.82
N PRO A 509 -19.03 -24.47 29.09
CA PRO A 509 -19.34 -25.44 30.15
C PRO A 509 -20.43 -26.41 29.68
N ALA A 510 -20.16 -27.70 29.82
CA ALA A 510 -21.07 -28.74 29.33
C ALA A 510 -22.46 -28.52 29.92
N LEU A 511 -23.45 -28.35 29.05
CA LEU A 511 -24.85 -28.21 29.45
C LEU A 511 -25.47 -29.57 29.77
N ASP A 512 -24.85 -30.64 29.26
CA ASP A 512 -25.30 -32.03 29.41
C ASP A 512 -24.31 -32.79 30.31
N GLY A 513 -24.74 -33.22 31.49
CA GLY A 513 -23.94 -34.06 32.41
C GLY A 513 -24.40 -34.02 33.88
N PRO A 514 -24.13 -35.08 34.68
CA PRO A 514 -24.70 -35.25 36.03
C PRO A 514 -24.25 -34.21 37.08
N ASP A 515 -23.03 -33.68 36.95
CA ASP A 515 -22.46 -32.68 37.89
C ASP A 515 -22.07 -31.34 37.22
N GLY A 516 -21.65 -31.34 35.94
CA GLY A 516 -21.26 -30.13 35.20
C GLY A 516 -22.43 -29.33 34.58
N GLY A 517 -23.54 -30.01 34.25
CA GLY A 517 -24.69 -29.41 33.56
C GLY A 517 -25.41 -28.31 34.36
N ARG A 518 -25.42 -28.42 35.70
CA ARG A 518 -26.12 -27.46 36.57
C ARG A 518 -25.44 -26.11 36.66
N ILE A 519 -24.10 -26.09 36.69
CA ILE A 519 -23.33 -24.84 36.73
C ILE A 519 -23.34 -24.18 35.35
N GLY A 520 -23.09 -24.95 34.29
CA GLY A 520 -23.08 -24.42 32.92
C GLY A 520 -24.43 -23.82 32.51
N ARG A 521 -25.53 -24.47 32.87
CA ARG A 521 -26.89 -23.94 32.63
C ARG A 521 -27.15 -22.67 33.43
N ALA A 522 -26.81 -22.63 34.72
CA ALA A 522 -27.00 -21.45 35.56
C ALA A 522 -26.19 -20.24 35.07
N MET A 523 -24.95 -20.47 34.60
CA MET A 523 -24.12 -19.43 33.98
C MET A 523 -24.74 -18.90 32.69
N LEU A 524 -25.21 -19.81 31.81
CA LEU A 524 -25.86 -19.41 30.55
C LEU A 524 -27.13 -18.59 30.81
N GLU A 525 -27.99 -19.04 31.72
CA GLU A 525 -29.22 -18.32 32.10
C GLU A 525 -28.90 -16.94 32.68
N ALA A 526 -27.86 -16.83 33.51
CA ALA A 526 -27.42 -15.55 34.07
C ALA A 526 -26.89 -14.60 32.98
N VAL A 527 -26.09 -15.09 32.03
CA VAL A 527 -25.61 -14.30 30.89
C VAL A 527 -26.77 -13.85 30.00
N CYS A 528 -27.67 -14.76 29.63
CA CYS A 528 -28.87 -14.46 28.86
C CYS A 528 -29.74 -13.40 29.54
N ALA A 529 -29.99 -13.53 30.84
CA ALA A 529 -30.76 -12.54 31.59
C ALA A 529 -30.05 -11.17 31.69
N ALA A 530 -28.73 -11.14 31.82
CA ALA A 530 -27.95 -9.90 31.97
C ALA A 530 -27.71 -9.15 30.64
N THR A 531 -27.84 -9.84 29.51
CA THR A 531 -27.51 -9.33 28.16
C THR A 531 -28.68 -9.27 27.20
N GLY A 532 -29.78 -9.98 27.48
CA GLY A 532 -30.90 -10.15 26.56
C GLY A 532 -30.64 -11.18 25.44
N LEU A 533 -29.61 -12.02 25.56
CA LEU A 533 -29.38 -13.12 24.61
C LEU A 533 -30.50 -14.17 24.73
N PRO A 534 -31.17 -14.54 23.62
CA PRO A 534 -32.20 -15.57 23.65
C PRO A 534 -31.54 -16.96 23.79
N ILE A 535 -31.96 -17.71 24.81
CA ILE A 535 -31.38 -19.02 25.14
C ILE A 535 -31.88 -20.14 24.21
N ASP A 536 -33.10 -20.02 23.70
CA ASP A 536 -33.80 -21.07 22.93
C ASP A 536 -33.91 -20.76 21.42
N VAL A 537 -33.24 -19.71 20.93
CA VAL A 537 -33.19 -19.37 19.50
C VAL A 537 -31.94 -20.02 18.87
N PRO A 538 -32.05 -20.61 17.66
CA PRO A 538 -30.90 -21.14 16.93
C PRO A 538 -29.77 -20.13 16.79
N LEU A 539 -28.51 -20.58 16.88
CA LEU A 539 -27.35 -19.71 16.81
C LEU A 539 -27.28 -18.92 15.49
N ALA A 540 -27.65 -19.55 14.38
CA ALA A 540 -27.72 -18.93 13.05
C ALA A 540 -28.73 -17.77 12.97
N ASP A 541 -29.76 -17.78 13.83
CA ASP A 541 -30.84 -16.79 13.85
C ASP A 541 -30.57 -15.63 14.84
N LEU A 542 -29.44 -15.66 15.55
CA LEU A 542 -29.02 -14.54 16.39
C LEU A 542 -28.65 -13.33 15.52
N SER A 543 -29.14 -12.15 15.92
CA SER A 543 -28.75 -10.87 15.30
C SER A 543 -27.26 -10.59 15.49
N GLY A 544 -26.67 -9.76 14.61
CA GLY A 544 -25.25 -9.40 14.70
C GLY A 544 -24.85 -8.78 16.05
N LEU A 545 -25.75 -8.03 16.70
CA LEU A 545 -25.53 -7.49 18.04
C LEU A 545 -25.48 -8.59 19.11
N GLN A 546 -26.37 -9.59 19.00
CA GLN A 546 -26.37 -10.75 19.90
C GLN A 546 -25.13 -11.62 19.69
N GLN A 547 -24.73 -11.87 18.45
CA GLN A 547 -23.47 -12.56 18.16
C GLN A 547 -22.27 -11.80 18.72
N ARG A 548 -22.24 -10.47 18.59
CA ARG A 548 -21.19 -9.63 19.18
C ARG A 548 -21.10 -9.81 20.68
N VAL A 549 -22.21 -9.71 21.40
CA VAL A 549 -22.23 -9.90 22.87
C VAL A 549 -21.79 -11.31 23.27
N LEU A 550 -22.14 -12.34 22.49
CA LEU A 550 -21.73 -13.72 22.74
C LEU A 550 -20.21 -13.93 22.58
N PHE A 551 -19.60 -13.38 21.53
CA PHE A 551 -18.18 -13.60 21.24
C PHE A 551 -17.24 -12.60 21.93
N GLU A 552 -17.65 -11.33 22.04
CA GLU A 552 -16.84 -10.21 22.58
C GLU A 552 -17.20 -9.86 24.04
N GLY A 553 -18.32 -10.39 24.56
CA GLY A 553 -18.67 -10.28 25.99
C GLY A 553 -19.32 -8.97 26.43
N THR A 554 -19.21 -8.70 27.73
CA THR A 554 -19.86 -7.58 28.44
C THR A 554 -18.87 -6.63 29.12
N GLY A 555 -17.58 -6.73 28.77
CA GLY A 555 -16.51 -5.95 29.39
C GLY A 555 -16.33 -6.30 30.88
N GLU A 556 -16.18 -5.28 31.73
CA GLU A 556 -15.92 -5.45 33.18
C GLU A 556 -17.20 -5.66 34.02
N LYS A 557 -18.37 -5.81 33.39
CA LYS A 557 -19.63 -6.02 34.09
C LYS A 557 -19.64 -7.35 34.84
N TRP A 558 -19.90 -7.31 36.14
CA TRP A 558 -20.12 -8.50 36.96
C TRP A 558 -21.54 -9.04 36.77
N ILE A 559 -21.65 -10.34 36.49
CA ILE A 559 -22.90 -11.06 36.32
C ILE A 559 -23.06 -12.03 37.49
N GLU A 560 -24.13 -11.87 38.25
CA GLU A 560 -24.46 -12.75 39.38
C GLU A 560 -25.19 -14.01 38.89
N VAL A 561 -24.67 -15.17 39.29
CA VAL A 561 -25.27 -16.47 39.00
C VAL A 561 -26.15 -16.88 40.18
N ARG A 562 -27.44 -17.09 39.94
CA ARG A 562 -28.37 -17.55 40.97
C ARG A 562 -28.21 -19.04 41.23
N ARG A 563 -28.42 -19.46 42.48
CA ARG A 563 -28.42 -20.89 42.85
C ARG A 563 -29.56 -21.62 42.13
N PRO A 564 -29.30 -22.76 41.47
CA PRO A 564 -30.35 -23.61 40.92
C PRO A 564 -31.30 -24.13 42.00
N ARG A 565 -32.55 -24.45 41.61
CA ARG A 565 -33.51 -25.08 42.52
C ARG A 565 -32.95 -26.40 43.08
N GLY A 566 -32.99 -26.56 44.40
CA GLY A 566 -32.49 -27.75 45.10
C GLY A 566 -31.08 -27.64 45.67
N VAL A 567 -30.38 -26.51 45.50
CA VAL A 567 -29.07 -26.25 46.14
C VAL A 567 -29.28 -25.41 47.42
N PRO A 568 -28.81 -25.85 48.60
CA PRO A 568 -28.95 -25.09 49.85
C PRO A 568 -28.25 -23.73 49.83
N GLY A 569 -28.84 -22.73 50.49
CA GLY A 569 -28.25 -21.39 50.73
C GLY A 569 -29.16 -20.23 50.31
N THR A 570 -28.86 -19.03 50.82
CA THR A 570 -29.52 -17.76 50.47
C THR A 570 -28.53 -16.85 49.73
N GLY A 571 -28.99 -16.12 48.71
CA GLY A 571 -28.16 -15.20 47.92
C GLY A 571 -27.55 -15.78 46.63
N PRO A 572 -26.74 -14.98 45.89
CA PRO A 572 -26.09 -15.42 44.66
C PRO A 572 -25.12 -16.57 44.93
N TRP A 573 -24.97 -17.47 43.95
CA TRP A 573 -24.08 -18.61 44.06
C TRP A 573 -22.61 -18.17 43.93
N PHE A 574 -22.35 -17.36 42.90
CA PHE A 574 -21.09 -16.66 42.63
C PHE A 574 -21.37 -15.55 41.61
N ALA A 575 -20.38 -14.70 41.35
CA ALA A 575 -20.43 -13.73 40.26
C ALA A 575 -19.19 -13.89 39.38
N PHE A 576 -19.32 -13.58 38.10
CA PHE A 576 -18.20 -13.60 37.15
C PHE A 576 -18.35 -12.51 36.09
N GLN A 577 -17.24 -12.16 35.46
CA GLN A 577 -17.24 -11.26 34.30
C GLN A 577 -17.28 -12.10 33.03
N PHE A 578 -18.31 -11.90 32.20
CA PHE A 578 -18.37 -12.55 30.90
C PHE A 578 -17.63 -11.71 29.87
N LYS A 579 -16.35 -12.05 29.63
CA LYS A 579 -15.48 -11.39 28.65
C LYS A 579 -15.69 -11.86 27.20
N GLY A 580 -16.67 -12.73 26.96
CA GLY A 580 -16.94 -13.31 25.64
C GLY A 580 -16.20 -14.64 25.42
N LEU A 581 -16.70 -15.41 24.45
CA LEU A 581 -16.13 -16.72 24.10
C LEU A 581 -14.68 -16.63 23.60
N GLU A 582 -14.33 -15.58 22.86
CA GLU A 582 -12.99 -15.41 22.29
C GLU A 582 -11.96 -15.26 23.41
N ALA A 583 -12.16 -14.26 24.28
CA ALA A 583 -11.27 -14.00 25.41
C ALA A 583 -11.23 -15.18 26.40
N ALA A 584 -12.37 -15.84 26.63
CA ALA A 584 -12.44 -17.00 27.51
C ALA A 584 -11.60 -18.17 26.98
N CYS A 585 -11.62 -18.44 25.67
CA CYS A 585 -10.82 -19.50 25.07
C CYS A 585 -9.31 -19.17 25.08
N GLU A 586 -8.93 -17.92 24.79
CA GLU A 586 -7.54 -17.46 24.89
C GLU A 586 -7.00 -17.58 26.32
N GLU A 587 -7.76 -17.14 27.32
CA GLU A 587 -7.39 -17.27 28.74
C GLU A 587 -7.32 -18.75 29.16
N ALA A 588 -8.28 -19.59 28.73
CA ALA A 588 -8.29 -21.02 29.02
C ALA A 588 -7.07 -21.75 28.43
N ALA A 589 -6.66 -21.45 27.19
CA ALA A 589 -5.45 -22.01 26.60
C ALA A 589 -4.18 -21.62 27.37
N ARG A 590 -4.13 -20.38 27.87
CA ARG A 590 -2.99 -19.90 28.66
C ARG A 590 -2.91 -20.60 30.02
N LEU A 591 -4.05 -20.73 30.71
CA LEU A 591 -4.14 -21.16 32.12
C LEU A 591 -4.29 -22.67 32.32
N VAL A 592 -4.90 -23.41 31.40
CA VAL A 592 -5.23 -24.84 31.56
C VAL A 592 -4.52 -25.70 30.51
N VAL A 593 -3.47 -26.41 30.93
CA VAL A 593 -2.62 -27.23 30.03
C VAL A 593 -3.42 -28.28 29.25
N GLY A 594 -4.42 -28.92 29.88
CA GLY A 594 -5.25 -29.95 29.24
C GLY A 594 -6.24 -29.42 28.18
N LEU A 595 -6.50 -28.11 28.15
CA LEU A 595 -7.37 -27.49 27.15
C LEU A 595 -6.60 -26.93 25.96
N ARG A 596 -5.26 -26.80 26.04
CA ARG A 596 -4.44 -26.25 24.95
C ARG A 596 -4.67 -26.96 23.62
N GLY A 597 -4.59 -28.29 23.57
CA GLY A 597 -4.78 -29.03 22.31
C GLY A 597 -6.18 -28.88 21.70
N LYS A 598 -7.22 -28.66 22.53
CA LYS A 598 -8.58 -28.41 22.04
C LYS A 598 -8.76 -26.97 21.56
N VAL A 599 -8.13 -26.00 22.24
CA VAL A 599 -8.17 -24.60 21.83
C VAL A 599 -7.30 -24.37 20.58
N ASP A 600 -6.12 -24.98 20.49
CA ASP A 600 -5.24 -24.93 19.31
C ASP A 600 -5.96 -25.40 18.04
N ALA A 601 -6.83 -26.42 18.15
CA ALA A 601 -7.62 -26.93 17.03
C ALA A 601 -8.68 -25.94 16.51
N VAL A 602 -9.09 -24.97 17.33
CA VAL A 602 -10.02 -23.89 16.96
C VAL A 602 -9.32 -22.54 16.85
N MET A 603 -8.00 -22.48 17.03
CA MET A 603 -7.23 -21.26 16.84
C MET A 603 -6.89 -21.08 15.36
N GLY A 604 -7.22 -19.91 14.84
CA GLY A 604 -6.98 -19.53 13.47
C GLY A 604 -6.50 -18.09 13.35
N GLU A 605 -6.26 -17.68 12.12
CA GLU A 605 -6.00 -16.28 11.81
C GLU A 605 -7.34 -15.53 11.73
N VAL A 606 -7.64 -14.76 12.77
CA VAL A 606 -8.88 -13.98 12.86
C VAL A 606 -8.59 -12.49 12.69
N PRO A 607 -9.57 -11.67 12.21
CA PRO A 607 -9.43 -10.23 12.20
C PRO A 607 -9.10 -9.71 13.60
N CYS A 608 -8.15 -8.78 13.69
CA CYS A 608 -7.80 -8.15 14.96
C CYS A 608 -9.02 -7.44 15.55
N SER A 609 -9.38 -7.79 16.79
CA SER A 609 -10.54 -7.24 17.51
C SER A 609 -10.48 -5.73 17.73
N GLU A 610 -9.28 -5.14 17.86
CA GLU A 610 -9.13 -3.71 18.09
C GLU A 610 -9.33 -2.88 16.81
N CYS A 611 -8.74 -3.31 15.69
CA CYS A 611 -8.81 -2.55 14.44
C CYS A 611 -9.85 -3.09 13.43
N GLY A 612 -10.58 -4.15 13.78
CA GLY A 612 -11.48 -4.87 12.85
C GLY A 612 -10.76 -5.45 11.62
N GLY A 613 -9.44 -5.58 11.70
CA GLY A 613 -8.56 -5.92 10.59
C GLY A 613 -8.23 -4.79 9.62
N SER A 614 -8.55 -3.53 9.93
CA SER A 614 -8.11 -2.37 9.14
C SER A 614 -6.60 -2.13 9.16
N ARG A 615 -5.89 -2.76 10.11
CA ARG A 615 -4.43 -2.64 10.33
C ARG A 615 -3.97 -1.29 10.87
N LEU A 616 -4.87 -0.33 11.02
CA LEU A 616 -4.57 1.06 11.39
C LEU A 616 -4.84 1.35 12.87
N GLY A 617 -4.16 2.36 13.40
CA GLY A 617 -4.44 2.92 14.72
C GLY A 617 -5.84 3.56 14.81
N ASP A 618 -6.31 3.77 16.03
CA ASP A 618 -7.64 4.30 16.38
C ASP A 618 -7.97 5.60 15.62
N VAL A 619 -7.11 6.62 15.70
CA VAL A 619 -7.37 7.94 15.08
C VAL A 619 -7.37 7.85 13.55
N ALA A 620 -6.43 7.12 12.95
CA ALA A 620 -6.32 6.99 11.50
C ALA A 620 -7.46 6.18 10.90
N SER A 621 -7.88 5.10 11.56
CA SER A 621 -9.02 4.27 11.15
C SER A 621 -10.37 5.00 11.22
N ALA A 622 -10.50 5.98 12.12
CA ALA A 622 -11.70 6.83 12.24
C ALA A 622 -11.80 7.93 11.17
N VAL A 623 -10.78 8.14 10.36
CA VAL A 623 -10.84 9.12 9.26
C VAL A 623 -11.68 8.59 8.12
N THR A 624 -12.62 9.42 7.65
CA THR A 624 -13.43 9.09 6.48
C THR A 624 -12.99 9.93 5.28
N LEU A 625 -12.83 9.27 4.13
CA LEU A 625 -12.65 9.88 2.83
C LEU A 625 -13.95 9.75 2.04
N TRP A 626 -14.52 10.87 1.59
CA TRP A 626 -15.83 10.92 0.90
C TRP A 626 -16.94 10.15 1.64
N GLY A 627 -17.00 10.32 2.96
CA GLY A 627 -18.02 9.70 3.81
C GLY A 627 -17.79 8.23 4.18
N ARG A 628 -16.67 7.61 3.76
CA ARG A 628 -16.36 6.22 4.09
C ARG A 628 -14.96 6.08 4.73
N PRO A 629 -14.79 5.22 5.75
CA PRO A 629 -13.47 4.90 6.30
C PRO A 629 -12.54 4.31 5.23
N LEU A 630 -11.23 4.48 5.42
CA LEU A 630 -10.24 3.96 4.47
C LEU A 630 -10.30 2.43 4.30
N ASP A 631 -10.60 1.70 5.38
CA ASP A 631 -10.76 0.24 5.33
C ASP A 631 -11.87 -0.20 4.37
N VAL A 632 -12.98 0.54 4.32
CA VAL A 632 -14.11 0.26 3.43
C VAL A 632 -13.70 0.42 1.96
N TRP A 633 -12.92 1.45 1.64
CA TRP A 633 -12.35 1.62 0.31
C TRP A 633 -11.42 0.46 -0.06
N CYS A 634 -10.61 -0.01 0.90
CA CYS A 634 -9.62 -1.05 0.64
C CYS A 634 -10.22 -2.45 0.51
N ARG A 635 -11.34 -2.74 1.18
CA ARG A 635 -12.02 -4.06 1.13
C ARG A 635 -13.08 -4.17 0.04
N MET A 636 -13.28 -3.10 -0.74
CA MET A 636 -14.22 -3.11 -1.84
C MET A 636 -13.68 -3.91 -3.02
N PRO A 637 -14.49 -4.77 -3.67
CA PRO A 637 -14.10 -5.40 -4.92
C PRO A 637 -13.70 -4.35 -5.96
N LEU A 638 -12.61 -4.58 -6.69
CA LEU A 638 -12.02 -3.61 -7.63
C LEU A 638 -13.01 -3.13 -8.70
N GLY A 639 -13.93 -4.00 -9.16
CA GLY A 639 -14.99 -3.61 -10.09
C GLY A 639 -15.90 -2.54 -9.51
N ARG A 640 -16.38 -2.73 -8.28
CA ARG A 640 -17.20 -1.73 -7.56
C ARG A 640 -16.37 -0.49 -7.19
N LEU A 641 -15.11 -0.67 -6.82
CA LEU A 641 -14.20 0.44 -6.51
C LEU A 641 -14.04 1.37 -7.72
N GLN A 642 -13.93 0.80 -8.93
CA GLN A 642 -13.84 1.57 -10.17
C GLN A 642 -15.05 2.48 -10.38
N GLU A 643 -16.26 1.95 -10.16
CA GLU A 643 -17.52 2.69 -10.31
C GLU A 643 -17.61 3.83 -9.29
N GLU A 644 -17.32 3.53 -8.03
CA GLU A 644 -17.41 4.50 -6.93
C GLU A 644 -16.38 5.63 -7.09
N LEU A 645 -15.14 5.31 -7.49
CA LEU A 645 -14.12 6.33 -7.77
C LEU A 645 -14.49 7.24 -8.94
N ARG A 646 -15.15 6.70 -9.98
CA ARG A 646 -15.65 7.52 -11.11
C ARG A 646 -16.80 8.43 -10.70
N ALA A 647 -17.57 8.06 -9.69
CA ALA A 647 -18.67 8.85 -9.17
C ALA A 647 -18.20 9.99 -8.23
N VAL A 648 -16.95 9.96 -7.76
CA VAL A 648 -16.40 11.02 -6.90
C VAL A 648 -16.29 12.33 -7.67
N SER A 649 -17.06 13.32 -7.23
CA SER A 649 -16.93 14.71 -7.67
C SER A 649 -16.15 15.52 -6.64
N LEU A 650 -15.01 16.07 -7.05
CA LEU A 650 -14.20 16.96 -6.21
C LEU A 650 -14.65 18.43 -6.37
N ALA A 651 -14.68 19.19 -5.27
CA ALA A 651 -14.83 20.64 -5.33
C ALA A 651 -13.58 21.29 -5.97
N ASP A 652 -13.66 22.53 -6.44
CA ASP A 652 -12.55 23.16 -7.19
C ASP A 652 -11.26 23.31 -6.37
N ALA A 653 -11.38 23.54 -5.07
CA ALA A 653 -10.22 23.55 -4.16
C ALA A 653 -9.60 22.14 -4.03
N GLU A 654 -10.42 21.11 -3.91
CA GLU A 654 -9.98 19.71 -3.77
C GLU A 654 -9.36 19.19 -5.08
N LYS A 655 -9.89 19.59 -6.24
CA LYS A 655 -9.32 19.25 -7.56
C LYS A 655 -7.87 19.70 -7.68
N ARG A 656 -7.52 20.89 -7.17
CA ARG A 656 -6.14 21.40 -7.18
C ARG A 656 -5.20 20.58 -6.30
N ILE A 657 -5.72 19.99 -5.22
CA ILE A 657 -4.93 19.23 -4.24
C ILE A 657 -4.79 17.76 -4.67
N ALA A 658 -5.85 17.17 -5.18
CA ALA A 658 -5.99 15.71 -5.31
C ALA A 658 -6.47 15.24 -6.69
N GLY A 659 -6.77 16.15 -7.62
CA GLY A 659 -7.34 15.79 -8.93
C GLY A 659 -6.45 14.84 -9.74
N ASP A 660 -5.15 15.10 -9.78
CA ASP A 660 -4.18 14.25 -10.48
C ASP A 660 -4.08 12.88 -9.82
N LEU A 661 -4.09 12.86 -8.49
CA LEU A 661 -3.99 11.64 -7.68
C LEU A 661 -5.23 10.74 -7.85
N LEU A 662 -6.43 11.34 -7.90
CA LEU A 662 -7.67 10.60 -8.15
C LEU A 662 -7.71 10.04 -9.58
N ARG A 663 -7.22 10.79 -10.58
CA ARG A 663 -7.14 10.30 -11.97
C ARG A 663 -6.19 9.10 -12.07
N GLU A 664 -5.02 9.19 -11.45
CA GLU A 664 -4.04 8.10 -11.41
C GLU A 664 -4.60 6.86 -10.71
N LEU A 665 -5.21 7.03 -9.53
CA LEU A 665 -5.84 5.94 -8.79
C LEU A 665 -6.96 5.28 -9.61
N THR A 666 -7.83 6.07 -10.25
CA THR A 666 -8.92 5.57 -11.10
C THR A 666 -8.38 4.79 -12.30
N SER A 667 -7.30 5.27 -12.91
CA SER A 667 -6.63 4.58 -14.02
C SER A 667 -6.04 3.24 -13.59
N ARG A 668 -5.37 3.17 -12.43
CA ARG A 668 -4.78 1.93 -11.90
C ARG A 668 -5.83 0.88 -11.58
N VAL A 669 -6.93 1.29 -10.92
CA VAL A 669 -8.06 0.39 -10.66
C VAL A 669 -8.64 -0.12 -11.98
N ALA A 670 -8.80 0.76 -12.98
CA ALA A 670 -9.29 0.36 -14.29
C ALA A 670 -8.38 -0.67 -14.98
N PHE A 671 -7.06 -0.49 -14.93
CA PHE A 671 -6.14 -1.48 -15.50
C PHE A 671 -6.23 -2.85 -14.82
N LEU A 672 -6.45 -2.89 -13.50
CA LEU A 672 -6.62 -4.17 -12.78
C LEU A 672 -7.94 -4.86 -13.14
N VAL A 673 -9.01 -4.09 -13.31
CA VAL A 673 -10.29 -4.60 -13.83
C VAL A 673 -10.11 -5.14 -15.25
N ASP A 674 -9.38 -4.43 -16.11
CA ASP A 674 -9.13 -4.84 -17.51
C ASP A 674 -8.34 -6.15 -17.64
N VAL A 675 -7.50 -6.49 -16.65
CA VAL A 675 -6.78 -7.77 -16.59
C VAL A 675 -7.58 -8.88 -15.89
N GLY A 676 -8.85 -8.62 -15.54
CA GLY A 676 -9.75 -9.62 -14.95
C GLY A 676 -9.50 -9.88 -13.47
N LEU A 677 -9.20 -8.83 -12.71
CA LEU A 677 -9.04 -8.88 -11.25
C LEU A 677 -10.13 -8.09 -10.51
N ASP A 678 -11.28 -7.87 -11.15
CA ASP A 678 -12.41 -7.09 -10.63
C ASP A 678 -12.98 -7.62 -9.30
N TYR A 679 -12.81 -8.91 -9.03
CA TYR A 679 -13.27 -9.58 -7.81
C TYR A 679 -12.33 -9.41 -6.60
N LEU A 680 -11.07 -9.01 -6.82
CA LEU A 680 -10.12 -8.78 -5.73
C LEU A 680 -10.40 -7.46 -5.00
N ASP A 681 -9.84 -7.33 -3.81
CA ASP A 681 -9.81 -6.08 -3.03
C ASP A 681 -8.37 -5.66 -2.71
N LEU A 682 -8.17 -4.41 -2.29
CA LEU A 682 -6.85 -3.85 -1.98
C LEU A 682 -6.27 -4.34 -0.64
N ALA A 683 -7.12 -4.79 0.28
CA ALA A 683 -6.72 -5.30 1.58
C ALA A 683 -6.24 -6.77 1.52
N ARG A 684 -6.54 -7.47 0.42
CA ARG A 684 -6.16 -8.87 0.17
C ARG A 684 -4.65 -9.07 0.39
N PRO A 685 -4.24 -9.99 1.29
CA PRO A 685 -2.82 -10.27 1.55
C PRO A 685 -2.10 -10.79 0.31
N ALA A 686 -0.91 -10.27 0.04
CA ALA A 686 -0.10 -10.67 -1.11
C ALA A 686 0.23 -12.18 -1.10
N ALA A 687 0.44 -12.76 0.08
CA ALA A 687 0.72 -14.18 0.26
C ALA A 687 -0.46 -15.10 -0.11
N SER A 688 -1.68 -14.56 -0.20
CA SER A 688 -2.89 -15.32 -0.54
C SER A 688 -3.21 -15.32 -2.05
N LEU A 689 -2.40 -14.63 -2.86
CA LEU A 689 -2.57 -14.53 -4.30
C LEU A 689 -2.02 -15.79 -4.98
N SER A 690 -2.74 -16.29 -5.97
CA SER A 690 -2.21 -17.26 -6.92
C SER A 690 -1.08 -16.66 -7.77
N GLY A 691 -0.24 -17.51 -8.36
CA GLY A 691 0.83 -17.07 -9.25
C GLY A 691 0.31 -16.21 -10.42
N GLY A 692 -0.82 -16.60 -11.03
CA GLY A 692 -1.44 -15.85 -12.12
C GLY A 692 -2.04 -14.50 -11.69
N GLU A 693 -2.59 -14.39 -10.48
CA GLU A 693 -3.03 -13.10 -9.94
C GLU A 693 -1.86 -12.15 -9.69
N LEU A 694 -0.81 -12.64 -9.03
CA LEU A 694 0.39 -11.85 -8.75
C LEU A 694 1.05 -11.35 -10.05
N GLN A 695 1.08 -12.18 -11.08
CA GLN A 695 1.62 -11.83 -12.39
C GLN A 695 0.80 -10.72 -13.07
N ARG A 696 -0.52 -10.82 -13.06
CA ARG A 696 -1.43 -9.80 -13.60
C ARG A 696 -1.35 -8.49 -12.82
N ILE A 697 -1.22 -8.55 -11.50
CA ILE A 697 -0.98 -7.37 -10.65
C ILE A 697 0.35 -6.69 -11.03
N ARG A 698 1.43 -7.46 -11.18
CA ARG A 698 2.74 -6.92 -11.61
C ARG A 698 2.66 -6.29 -13.00
N LEU A 699 1.97 -6.94 -13.94
CA LEU A 699 1.73 -6.40 -15.28
C LEU A 699 1.00 -5.06 -15.21
N ALA A 700 -0.11 -4.99 -14.46
CA ALA A 700 -0.88 -3.76 -14.29
C ALA A 700 -0.07 -2.64 -13.61
N ALA A 701 0.73 -2.98 -12.58
CA ALA A 701 1.60 -2.02 -11.90
C ALA A 701 2.64 -1.43 -12.87
N GLN A 702 3.27 -2.25 -13.72
CA GLN A 702 4.28 -1.79 -14.69
C GLN A 702 3.70 -1.00 -15.86
N VAL A 703 2.46 -1.31 -16.27
CA VAL A 703 1.73 -0.56 -17.31
C VAL A 703 1.30 0.80 -16.78
N GLY A 704 0.75 0.85 -15.55
CA GLY A 704 0.27 2.09 -14.93
C GLY A 704 1.38 3.02 -14.47
N SER A 705 2.55 2.49 -14.09
CA SER A 705 3.64 3.29 -13.52
C SER A 705 4.55 3.99 -14.53
N GLY A 706 4.34 3.77 -15.82
CA GLY A 706 5.21 4.35 -16.85
C GLY A 706 6.69 3.96 -16.70
N LEU A 707 6.97 2.76 -16.14
CA LEU A 707 8.30 2.17 -15.87
C LEU A 707 8.96 2.52 -14.51
N THR A 708 8.21 2.86 -13.44
CA THR A 708 8.81 2.80 -12.10
C THR A 708 8.81 1.35 -11.60
N GLY A 709 9.97 0.69 -11.69
CA GLY A 709 10.16 -0.70 -11.27
C GLY A 709 11.17 -1.53 -12.08
N VAL A 710 12.02 -0.88 -12.89
CA VAL A 710 13.11 -1.53 -13.66
C VAL A 710 14.31 -1.94 -12.77
N LEU A 711 14.19 -1.82 -11.45
CA LEU A 711 15.23 -2.18 -10.47
C LEU A 711 14.69 -3.08 -9.38
#